data_AF-A0A811YUE1-F1
#
_entry.id   AF-A0A811YUE1-F1
#
_cell.length_a   1.000
_cell.length_b   1.000
_cell.length_c   1.000
_cell.angle_alpha   90.00
_cell.angle_beta   90.00
_cell.angle_gamma   90.00
#
_symmetry.space_group_name_H-M   'P 1'
#
loop_
_entity.id
_entity.type
_entity.pdbx_description
1 polymer ?
#
loop_
_entity_poly.entity_id
_entity_poly.type
_entity_poly.pdbx_seq_one_letter_code
_entity_poly.pdbx_strand_id
1 'polypeptide(L)'
;MQSTINYLWHTDDLLGQGATASVYKARNKKSGELVAVKVFNTASYLRPREVQVREFEVLRKLNHQNIVKLFAVEETGGSRQKVLVMEYCSSGSLLSVLESPENAFGLPEDEFLVVLRCVVAGMNHLRENGIVHRDIKPGNIMRLMGEEGQSIYKLTDFGAARELDDDEKFVSVYGTEEYLHPDMYERAVLRKPQQKTFGVTVDLWSIGVTLYHAATGSLPFVPFGGPRRNKEMMYRITTEKPAGAIAGTQRRENGPLEWSYGLPITCRLSPGLQSQLVPILANILEVEQAKCWGFDQFFAETSDILQRVVVHVFSLSQAVLHHIYIHAHNTIAIFLEAVYEQTSVAPQHQEYFFEGHLCVLEPSLSAQHITHTTASSPLTLFSKASETPKGLAFRDPAQDISKFFPKVDLQADYTTAKSVLGAGYQALWLARTLLAGQEMMLRGLHWFVETLQATCRRTLEVTRMALLFLSSSLGTERFSSVAGMPEMQELKRVTELRSRLRALVEALSRCSHNITETQVSLSNLSSELVKNRDQVHADRSIQQIQCCLDKMNLIYKQFKKSRMRPGLGYNEEQIHKLDKVNFSHLAKRLLQVFQEKCVQKYQTSLVTHGKWMREVHETRNHLRMVSCSVAAYNTEAQGVQESLSKILDWLSHQHLQDRTKEAQVSPPPTAPYPSPAPTDLVLHMQELCEEMKLLAFDLQDNNRIIEGLSRPPSAPDS
;
A
#
# COMPACT_ATOMS: atom_id res chain seq x y z
N MET A 1 35.90 36.44 -1.60
CA MET A 1 35.60 35.96 -2.98
C MET A 1 36.82 35.30 -3.60
N GLN A 2 36.64 34.19 -4.33
CA GLN A 2 37.66 33.48 -5.11
C GLN A 2 37.18 33.25 -6.55
N SER A 3 38.08 32.95 -7.49
CA SER A 3 37.71 32.66 -8.88
C SER A 3 38.77 31.86 -9.65
N THR A 4 38.31 31.20 -10.72
CA THR A 4 39.13 30.65 -11.81
C THR A 4 39.02 31.54 -13.05
N ILE A 5 39.31 31.03 -14.25
CA ILE A 5 39.06 31.74 -15.51
C ILE A 5 37.56 31.96 -15.69
N ASN A 6 36.75 30.90 -15.68
CA ASN A 6 35.32 30.97 -16.03
C ASN A 6 34.34 30.99 -14.85
N TYR A 7 34.79 30.76 -13.60
CA TYR A 7 33.90 30.62 -12.44
C TYR A 7 34.30 31.51 -11.26
N LEU A 8 33.34 31.93 -10.42
CA LEU A 8 33.57 32.66 -9.18
C LEU A 8 32.70 32.14 -8.03
N TRP A 9 33.15 32.30 -6.78
CA TRP A 9 32.42 31.92 -5.57
C TRP A 9 32.78 32.79 -4.36
N HIS A 10 31.89 32.86 -3.36
CA HIS A 10 32.24 33.37 -2.05
C HIS A 10 32.78 32.26 -1.14
N THR A 11 33.62 32.62 -0.17
CA THR A 11 34.14 31.67 0.84
C THR A 11 33.09 31.27 1.86
N ASP A 12 32.04 32.07 2.00
CA ASP A 12 30.94 31.84 2.95
C ASP A 12 29.85 30.94 2.32
N ASP A 13 29.85 30.81 0.98
CA ASP A 13 28.98 29.91 0.20
C ASP A 13 29.46 28.44 0.27
N LEU A 14 29.93 28.01 1.44
CA LEU A 14 30.43 26.65 1.69
C LEU A 14 29.27 25.65 1.68
N LEU A 15 29.32 24.67 0.78
CA LEU A 15 28.36 23.56 0.68
C LEU A 15 28.79 22.35 1.50
N GLY A 16 30.09 22.11 1.61
CA GLY A 16 30.64 20.98 2.37
C GLY A 16 32.15 21.08 2.53
N GLN A 17 32.67 20.46 3.58
CA GLN A 17 34.10 20.44 3.88
C GLN A 17 34.54 19.03 4.28
N GLY A 18 35.55 18.51 3.60
CA GLY A 18 36.19 17.23 3.89
C GLY A 18 37.66 17.39 4.26
N ALA A 19 38.34 16.27 4.53
CA ALA A 19 39.75 16.27 4.91
C ALA A 19 40.70 16.78 3.80
N THR A 20 40.30 16.65 2.53
CA THR A 20 41.14 16.93 1.35
C THR A 20 40.67 18.13 0.52
N ALA A 21 39.42 18.59 0.70
CA ALA A 21 38.83 19.65 -0.12
C ALA A 21 37.66 20.35 0.59
N SER A 22 37.35 21.56 0.12
CA SER A 22 36.11 22.29 0.43
C SER A 22 35.30 22.46 -0.85
N VAL A 23 33.98 22.32 -0.77
CA VAL A 23 33.05 22.48 -1.89
C VAL A 23 32.24 23.76 -1.68
N TYR A 24 32.24 24.65 -2.67
CA TYR A 24 31.55 25.94 -2.63
C TYR A 24 30.46 26.01 -3.69
N LYS A 25 29.39 26.77 -3.40
CA LYS A 25 28.44 27.21 -4.41
C LYS A 25 29.10 28.32 -5.22
N ALA A 26 29.10 28.15 -6.52
CA ALA A 26 29.78 29.02 -7.46
C ALA A 26 28.85 29.40 -8.61
N ARG A 27 29.30 30.34 -9.44
CA ARG A 27 28.58 30.76 -10.64
C ARG A 27 29.51 30.82 -11.85
N ASN A 28 29.02 30.35 -12.99
CA ASN A 28 29.65 30.60 -14.29
C ASN A 28 29.60 32.10 -14.61
N LYS A 29 30.74 32.71 -14.91
CA LYS A 29 30.87 34.16 -15.16
C LYS A 29 30.15 34.63 -16.43
N LYS A 30 29.92 33.74 -17.40
CA LYS A 30 29.29 34.06 -18.69
C LYS A 30 27.80 33.76 -18.68
N SER A 31 27.41 32.53 -18.34
CA SER A 31 26.00 32.09 -18.38
C SER A 31 25.21 32.48 -17.12
N GLY A 32 25.89 32.80 -16.02
CA GLY A 32 25.24 33.00 -14.73
C GLY A 32 24.74 31.70 -14.07
N GLU A 33 24.99 30.54 -14.67
CA GLU A 33 24.58 29.23 -14.17
C GLU A 33 25.24 28.91 -12.81
N LEU A 34 24.49 28.26 -11.91
CA LEU A 34 24.98 27.83 -10.60
C LEU A 34 25.67 26.46 -10.71
N VAL A 35 26.89 26.38 -10.16
CA VAL A 35 27.71 25.16 -10.16
C VAL A 35 28.32 24.92 -8.79
N ALA A 36 28.77 23.70 -8.51
CA ALA A 36 29.55 23.37 -7.32
C ALA A 36 31.04 23.35 -7.68
N VAL A 37 31.89 23.99 -6.89
CA VAL A 37 33.35 24.02 -7.11
C VAL A 37 34.06 23.37 -5.93
N LYS A 38 34.71 22.23 -6.17
CA LYS A 38 35.55 21.52 -5.20
C LYS A 38 36.98 22.03 -5.28
N VAL A 39 37.44 22.70 -4.22
CA VAL A 39 38.78 23.29 -4.09
C VAL A 39 39.63 22.40 -3.18
N PHE A 40 40.72 21.85 -3.70
CA PHE A 40 41.62 21.00 -2.92
C PHE A 40 42.49 21.81 -1.95
N ASN A 41 42.58 21.35 -0.70
CA ASN A 41 43.38 21.99 0.35
C ASN A 41 44.86 21.57 0.28
N THR A 42 45.72 22.21 1.07
CA THR A 42 47.17 21.92 1.11
C THR A 42 47.49 20.46 1.43
N ALA A 43 46.71 19.81 2.31
CA ALA A 43 46.90 18.40 2.65
C ALA A 43 46.65 17.46 1.46
N SER A 44 45.80 17.83 0.50
CA SER A 44 45.63 17.09 -0.75
C SER A 44 46.91 17.04 -1.58
N TYR A 45 47.65 18.16 -1.65
CA TYR A 45 48.90 18.28 -2.43
C TYR A 45 50.09 17.55 -1.80
N LEU A 46 50.00 17.13 -0.54
CA LEU A 46 50.99 16.28 0.12
C LEU A 46 50.86 14.79 -0.25
N ARG A 47 49.77 14.39 -0.93
CA ARG A 47 49.55 13.01 -1.39
C ARG A 47 50.34 12.72 -2.68
N PRO A 48 50.66 11.45 -3.00
CA PRO A 48 51.27 11.09 -4.28
C PRO A 48 50.47 11.62 -5.48
N ARG A 49 51.14 12.02 -6.56
CA ARG A 49 50.50 12.66 -7.74
C ARG A 49 49.34 11.84 -8.31
N GLU A 50 49.50 10.53 -8.41
CA GLU A 50 48.46 9.56 -8.83
C GLU A 50 47.18 9.68 -7.98
N VAL A 51 47.31 9.87 -6.67
CA VAL A 51 46.18 10.04 -5.74
C VAL A 51 45.55 11.43 -5.87
N GLN A 52 46.30 12.45 -6.33
CA GLN A 52 45.76 13.79 -6.57
C GLN A 52 44.92 13.86 -7.85
N VAL A 53 45.28 13.11 -8.91
CA VAL A 53 44.58 13.13 -10.20
C VAL A 53 43.44 12.12 -10.31
N ARG A 54 43.45 11.05 -9.51
CA ARG A 54 42.49 9.95 -9.59
C ARG A 54 41.02 10.39 -9.63
N GLU A 55 40.59 11.30 -8.77
CA GLU A 55 39.19 11.75 -8.72
C GLU A 55 38.74 12.37 -10.05
N PHE A 56 39.63 13.11 -10.70
CA PHE A 56 39.40 13.70 -12.02
C PHE A 56 39.39 12.67 -13.15
N GLU A 57 40.29 11.68 -13.10
CA GLU A 57 40.38 10.62 -14.10
C GLU A 57 39.14 9.71 -14.07
N VAL A 58 38.69 9.34 -12.86
CA VAL A 58 37.44 8.61 -12.62
C VAL A 58 36.24 9.43 -13.12
N LEU A 59 36.07 10.68 -12.66
CA LEU A 59 34.92 11.52 -13.06
C LEU A 59 34.87 11.83 -14.56
N ARG A 60 35.99 11.75 -15.30
CA ARG A 60 36.02 11.92 -16.76
C ARG A 60 35.47 10.71 -17.53
N LYS A 61 35.44 9.53 -16.93
CA LYS A 61 34.86 8.32 -17.53
C LYS A 61 33.34 8.23 -17.30
N LEU A 62 32.85 8.87 -16.23
CA LEU A 62 31.47 8.76 -15.79
C LEU A 62 30.55 9.82 -16.42
N ASN A 63 29.45 9.38 -17.04
CA ASN A 63 28.40 10.25 -17.55
C ASN A 63 27.05 9.53 -17.51
N HIS A 64 26.31 9.71 -16.42
CA HIS A 64 25.05 9.03 -16.16
C HIS A 64 24.12 9.89 -15.29
N GLN A 65 22.80 9.70 -15.37
CA GLN A 65 21.82 10.53 -14.65
C GLN A 65 22.07 10.49 -13.13
N ASN A 66 22.46 9.33 -12.59
CA ASN A 66 22.71 9.13 -11.16
C ASN A 66 24.16 9.35 -10.71
N ILE A 67 24.97 10.06 -11.49
CA ILE A 67 26.31 10.53 -11.11
C ILE A 67 26.33 12.06 -11.21
N VAL A 68 26.90 12.75 -10.21
CA VAL A 68 27.07 14.21 -10.25
C VAL A 68 28.02 14.57 -11.40
N LYS A 69 27.54 15.35 -12.37
CA LYS A 69 28.28 15.63 -13.59
C LYS A 69 29.50 16.52 -13.32
N LEU A 70 30.66 16.13 -13.84
CA LEU A 70 31.84 17.00 -13.96
C LEU A 70 31.70 17.87 -15.22
N PHE A 71 31.74 19.19 -15.07
CA PHE A 71 31.71 20.15 -16.17
C PHE A 71 33.10 20.52 -16.67
N ALA A 72 34.04 20.80 -15.75
CA ALA A 72 35.37 21.26 -16.08
C ALA A 72 36.36 21.01 -14.94
N VAL A 73 37.65 21.07 -15.27
CA VAL A 73 38.73 21.26 -14.29
C VAL A 73 39.50 22.50 -14.67
N GLU A 74 39.62 23.42 -13.72
CA GLU A 74 40.29 24.71 -13.89
C GLU A 74 41.30 24.94 -12.75
N GLU A 75 42.08 26.01 -12.85
CA GLU A 75 43.01 26.46 -11.82
C GLU A 75 42.57 27.82 -11.25
N THR A 76 42.79 28.03 -9.95
CA THR A 76 42.62 29.34 -9.32
C THR A 76 43.67 30.32 -9.81
N GLY A 77 43.28 31.56 -10.12
CA GLY A 77 44.18 32.52 -10.77
C GLY A 77 45.43 32.90 -9.95
N GLY A 78 45.32 32.96 -8.62
CA GLY A 78 46.43 33.36 -7.74
C GLY A 78 47.27 32.20 -7.20
N SER A 79 46.65 31.08 -6.83
CA SER A 79 47.32 29.96 -6.15
C SER A 79 47.58 28.74 -7.04
N ARG A 80 47.15 28.76 -8.31
CA ARG A 80 47.20 27.61 -9.25
C ARG A 80 46.68 26.30 -8.67
N GLN A 81 45.75 26.39 -7.73
CA GLN A 81 45.11 25.23 -7.15
C GLN A 81 44.10 24.69 -8.16
N LYS A 82 44.19 23.41 -8.48
CA LYS A 82 43.18 22.72 -9.29
C LYS A 82 41.85 22.72 -8.55
N VAL A 83 40.77 22.92 -9.30
CA VAL A 83 39.40 22.81 -8.82
C VAL A 83 38.57 21.95 -9.76
N LEU A 84 37.65 21.16 -9.21
CA LEU A 84 36.65 20.45 -10.00
C LEU A 84 35.38 21.29 -10.05
N VAL A 85 34.88 21.58 -11.25
CA VAL A 85 33.62 22.28 -11.48
C VAL A 85 32.55 21.25 -11.81
N MET A 86 31.50 21.17 -11.01
CA MET A 86 30.52 20.10 -11.00
C MET A 86 29.09 20.64 -10.98
N GLU A 87 28.14 19.78 -11.32
CA GLU A 87 26.70 20.01 -11.18
C GLU A 87 26.32 20.42 -9.75
N TYR A 88 25.52 21.48 -9.61
CA TYR A 88 25.05 21.96 -8.31
C TYR A 88 23.71 21.31 -7.92
N CYS A 89 23.78 20.34 -7.01
CA CYS A 89 22.58 19.71 -6.45
C CYS A 89 21.93 20.60 -5.38
N SER A 90 20.96 21.41 -5.81
CA SER A 90 20.32 22.45 -4.99
C SER A 90 19.54 21.94 -3.77
N SER A 91 19.09 20.68 -3.79
CA SER A 91 18.29 20.07 -2.71
C SER A 91 19.13 19.32 -1.66
N GLY A 92 20.45 19.54 -1.66
CA GLY A 92 21.37 18.96 -0.67
C GLY A 92 21.64 17.47 -0.91
N SER A 93 21.87 16.73 0.18
CA SER A 93 22.18 15.30 0.15
C SER A 93 21.09 14.45 0.83
N LEU A 94 21.09 13.14 0.59
CA LEU A 94 20.24 12.19 1.30
C LEU A 94 20.44 12.29 2.83
N LEU A 95 21.66 12.58 3.31
CA LEU A 95 21.90 12.88 4.72
C LEU A 95 21.10 14.11 5.18
N SER A 96 20.99 15.14 4.35
CA SER A 96 20.20 16.34 4.65
C SER A 96 18.69 16.02 4.74
N VAL A 97 18.21 15.07 3.92
CA VAL A 97 16.83 14.56 3.95
C VAL A 97 16.57 13.72 5.20
N LEU A 98 17.46 12.79 5.55
CA LEU A 98 17.39 11.97 6.77
C LEU A 98 17.63 12.79 8.06
N GLU A 99 18.34 13.93 7.95
CA GLU A 99 18.45 14.87 9.06
C GLU A 99 17.16 15.63 9.37
N SER A 100 16.18 15.63 8.45
CA SER A 100 14.85 16.20 8.71
C SER A 100 14.14 15.41 9.81
N PRO A 101 13.55 16.07 10.82
CA PRO A 101 12.74 15.39 11.83
C PRO A 101 11.58 14.57 11.25
N GLU A 102 11.08 14.93 10.06
CA GLU A 102 10.03 14.21 9.32
C GLU A 102 10.44 12.78 8.92
N ASN A 103 11.74 12.53 8.80
CA ASN A 103 12.32 11.25 8.38
C ASN A 103 13.07 10.55 9.52
N ALA A 104 12.83 10.95 10.78
CA ALA A 104 13.50 10.38 11.96
C ALA A 104 13.26 8.86 12.16
N PHE A 105 12.20 8.32 11.54
CA PHE A 105 11.86 6.89 11.53
C PHE A 105 11.90 6.27 10.13
N GLY A 106 12.65 6.90 9.22
CA GLY A 106 12.81 6.48 7.82
C GLY A 106 12.02 7.33 6.83
N LEU A 107 12.38 7.16 5.56
CA LEU A 107 11.70 7.79 4.43
C LEU A 107 10.27 7.24 4.24
N PRO A 108 9.39 8.01 3.57
CA PRO A 108 8.24 7.46 2.86
C PRO A 108 8.65 6.32 1.89
N GLU A 109 7.77 5.36 1.65
CA GLU A 109 8.05 4.19 0.80
C GLU A 109 8.36 4.57 -0.66
N ASP A 110 7.65 5.55 -1.18
CA ASP A 110 7.86 6.12 -2.52
C ASP A 110 9.24 6.77 -2.67
N GLU A 111 9.63 7.66 -1.75
CA GLU A 111 10.96 8.29 -1.75
C GLU A 111 12.07 7.23 -1.50
N PHE A 112 11.81 6.20 -0.69
CA PHE A 112 12.74 5.08 -0.49
C PHE A 112 12.98 4.29 -1.79
N LEU A 113 11.93 3.95 -2.54
CA LEU A 113 12.06 3.29 -3.85
C LEU A 113 12.80 4.17 -4.86
N VAL A 114 12.64 5.50 -4.80
CA VAL A 114 13.40 6.44 -5.64
C VAL A 114 14.88 6.47 -5.25
N VAL A 115 15.22 6.44 -3.94
CA VAL A 115 16.61 6.25 -3.47
C VAL A 115 17.18 4.95 -3.99
N LEU A 116 16.45 3.83 -3.80
CA LEU A 116 16.89 2.49 -4.24
C LEU A 116 17.20 2.49 -5.74
N ARG A 117 16.24 2.95 -6.58
CA ARG A 117 16.38 3.03 -8.04
C ARG A 117 17.60 3.84 -8.47
N CYS A 118 17.76 5.03 -7.91
CA CYS A 118 18.83 5.95 -8.28
C CYS A 118 20.22 5.45 -7.83
N VAL A 119 20.32 4.92 -6.61
CA VAL A 119 21.59 4.39 -6.08
C VAL A 119 22.00 3.12 -6.83
N VAL A 120 21.06 2.20 -7.09
CA VAL A 120 21.30 0.99 -7.89
C VAL A 120 21.77 1.33 -9.30
N ALA A 121 21.07 2.22 -10.01
CA ALA A 121 21.46 2.62 -11.36
C ALA A 121 22.81 3.36 -11.40
N GLY A 122 23.08 4.21 -10.39
CA GLY A 122 24.40 4.85 -10.21
C GLY A 122 25.51 3.83 -10.01
N MET A 123 25.29 2.82 -9.16
CA MET A 123 26.27 1.76 -8.87
C MET A 123 26.51 0.82 -10.04
N ASN A 124 25.46 0.45 -10.79
CA ASN A 124 25.62 -0.35 -11.99
C ASN A 124 26.51 0.37 -13.03
N HIS A 125 26.28 1.68 -13.23
CA HIS A 125 27.14 2.48 -14.10
C HIS A 125 28.60 2.58 -13.61
N LEU A 126 28.87 2.52 -12.30
CA LEU A 126 30.24 2.41 -11.78
C LEU A 126 30.87 1.04 -12.11
N ARG A 127 30.13 -0.06 -11.92
CA ARG A 127 30.57 -1.44 -12.27
C ARG A 127 30.88 -1.58 -13.76
N GLU A 128 30.02 -1.06 -14.63
CA GLU A 128 30.21 -1.04 -16.09
C GLU A 128 31.50 -0.31 -16.53
N ASN A 129 32.02 0.59 -15.69
CA ASN A 129 33.26 1.34 -15.94
C ASN A 129 34.45 0.86 -15.08
N GLY A 130 34.32 -0.28 -14.37
CA GLY A 130 35.38 -0.84 -13.53
C GLY A 130 35.74 0.00 -12.30
N ILE A 131 34.80 0.80 -11.77
CA ILE A 131 35.04 1.77 -10.69
C ILE A 131 34.36 1.33 -9.40
N VAL A 132 35.13 1.32 -8.30
CA VAL A 132 34.64 1.13 -6.92
C VAL A 132 34.73 2.45 -6.16
N HIS A 133 33.68 2.86 -5.46
CA HIS A 133 33.53 4.17 -4.83
C HIS A 133 34.22 4.27 -3.46
N ARG A 134 34.04 3.24 -2.61
CA ARG A 134 34.67 3.06 -1.28
C ARG A 134 34.33 4.07 -0.19
N ASP A 135 33.32 4.92 -0.40
CA ASP A 135 32.78 5.86 0.60
C ASP A 135 31.32 6.22 0.28
N ILE A 136 30.50 5.20 0.00
CA ILE A 136 29.06 5.36 -0.22
C ILE A 136 28.39 5.59 1.13
N LYS A 137 27.64 6.69 1.22
CA LYS A 137 26.89 7.09 2.43
C LYS A 137 25.85 8.14 2.05
N PRO A 138 24.81 8.38 2.88
CA PRO A 138 23.83 9.43 2.64
C PRO A 138 24.42 10.82 2.37
N GLY A 139 25.61 11.13 2.91
CA GLY A 139 26.31 12.40 2.67
C GLY A 139 26.84 12.58 1.24
N ASN A 140 27.17 11.48 0.57
CA ASN A 140 27.74 11.44 -0.79
C ASN A 140 26.68 11.06 -1.86
N ILE A 141 25.41 11.04 -1.46
CA ILE A 141 24.26 10.84 -2.35
C ILE A 141 23.53 12.18 -2.41
N MET A 142 23.73 12.94 -3.47
CA MET A 142 23.11 14.25 -3.68
C MET A 142 21.68 14.10 -4.19
N ARG A 143 20.82 15.10 -3.94
CA ARG A 143 19.42 15.15 -4.39
C ARG A 143 19.18 16.37 -5.28
N LEU A 144 18.47 16.14 -6.38
CA LEU A 144 17.83 17.15 -7.22
C LEU A 144 16.32 16.93 -7.23
N MET A 145 15.59 17.97 -7.63
CA MET A 145 14.21 17.86 -8.08
C MET A 145 14.24 17.74 -9.61
N GLY A 146 13.55 16.74 -10.16
CA GLY A 146 13.22 16.66 -11.58
C GLY A 146 12.12 17.65 -11.96
N GLU A 147 11.83 17.73 -13.25
CA GLU A 147 10.90 18.71 -13.83
C GLU A 147 9.45 18.54 -13.33
N GLU A 148 9.06 17.31 -12.98
CA GLU A 148 7.73 16.96 -12.46
C GLU A 148 7.69 16.96 -10.92
N GLY A 149 8.78 17.39 -10.26
CA GLY A 149 8.90 17.41 -8.81
C GLY A 149 9.32 16.08 -8.17
N GLN A 150 9.67 15.06 -8.96
CA GLN A 150 10.25 13.81 -8.44
C GLN A 150 11.69 14.01 -7.95
N SER A 151 12.13 13.23 -6.96
CA SER A 151 13.53 13.23 -6.53
C SER A 151 14.43 12.53 -7.55
N ILE A 152 15.62 13.08 -7.79
CA ILE A 152 16.68 12.41 -8.55
C ILE A 152 17.93 12.38 -7.67
N TYR A 153 18.40 11.18 -7.31
CA TYR A 153 19.59 11.02 -6.49
C TYR A 153 20.84 10.72 -7.33
N LYS A 154 21.99 11.25 -6.89
CA LYS A 154 23.27 11.16 -7.63
C LYS A 154 24.46 10.88 -6.71
N LEU A 155 25.35 9.96 -7.10
CA LEU A 155 26.60 9.69 -6.40
C LEU A 155 27.63 10.82 -6.63
N THR A 156 28.42 11.14 -5.61
CA THR A 156 29.48 12.17 -5.66
C THR A 156 30.63 11.86 -4.68
N ASP A 157 31.69 12.68 -4.72
CA ASP A 157 32.91 12.58 -3.91
C ASP A 157 33.74 11.31 -4.18
N PHE A 158 34.15 11.16 -5.45
CA PHE A 158 35.04 10.11 -5.94
C PHE A 158 36.50 10.26 -5.45
N GLY A 159 36.78 11.10 -4.45
CA GLY A 159 38.10 11.26 -3.85
C GLY A 159 38.62 9.99 -3.16
N ALA A 160 37.70 9.07 -2.82
CA ALA A 160 37.98 7.72 -2.32
C ALA A 160 37.91 6.63 -3.40
N ALA A 161 37.49 6.93 -4.63
CA ALA A 161 37.27 5.91 -5.66
C ALA A 161 38.57 5.24 -6.12
N ARG A 162 38.44 4.12 -6.86
CA ARG A 162 39.54 3.44 -7.56
C ARG A 162 39.00 2.61 -8.72
N GLU A 163 39.77 2.53 -9.80
CA GLU A 163 39.58 1.52 -10.85
C GLU A 163 40.15 0.17 -10.37
N LEU A 164 39.33 -0.88 -10.44
CA LEU A 164 39.62 -2.23 -9.97
C LEU A 164 38.89 -3.23 -10.88
N ASP A 165 39.59 -4.28 -11.31
CA ASP A 165 38.94 -5.47 -11.87
C ASP A 165 38.22 -6.25 -10.74
N ASP A 166 37.24 -7.09 -11.07
CA ASP A 166 36.39 -7.79 -10.06
C ASP A 166 37.19 -8.65 -9.07
N ASP A 167 38.29 -9.26 -9.52
CA ASP A 167 39.22 -10.04 -8.71
C ASP A 167 40.33 -9.19 -8.04
N GLU A 168 40.48 -7.91 -8.39
CA GLU A 168 41.56 -7.07 -7.86
C GLU A 168 41.29 -6.62 -6.43
N LYS A 169 42.26 -6.89 -5.55
CA LYS A 169 42.14 -6.61 -4.12
C LYS A 169 43.04 -5.46 -3.69
N PHE A 170 42.55 -4.58 -2.82
CA PHE A 170 43.25 -3.38 -2.41
C PHE A 170 43.61 -3.31 -0.91
N VAL A 171 44.52 -2.39 -0.59
CA VAL A 171 45.19 -2.22 0.71
C VAL A 171 45.00 -0.81 1.28
N SER A 172 44.60 0.16 0.45
CA SER A 172 44.40 1.57 0.84
C SER A 172 43.06 1.79 1.53
N VAL A 173 43.02 2.74 2.46
CA VAL A 173 41.91 2.91 3.42
C VAL A 173 41.30 4.30 3.29
N TYR A 174 39.99 4.33 3.03
CA TYR A 174 39.13 5.52 2.93
C TYR A 174 37.73 5.15 3.45
N GLY A 175 36.93 6.15 3.81
CA GLY A 175 35.52 5.97 4.17
C GLY A 175 35.13 6.64 5.48
N THR A 176 33.85 6.51 5.85
CA THR A 176 33.23 7.16 7.02
C THR A 176 32.91 6.12 8.10
N GLU A 177 33.35 6.34 9.34
CA GLU A 177 33.39 5.31 10.41
C GLU A 177 32.12 4.46 10.52
N GLU A 178 30.94 5.06 10.44
CA GLU A 178 29.65 4.37 10.61
C GLU A 178 29.21 3.48 9.44
N TYR A 179 29.84 3.62 8.27
CA TYR A 179 29.46 2.95 7.00
C TYR A 179 30.54 1.98 6.50
N LEU A 180 31.70 1.91 7.16
CA LEU A 180 32.81 1.05 6.78
C LEU A 180 32.51 -0.44 6.97
N HIS A 181 32.95 -1.26 6.03
CA HIS A 181 33.05 -2.72 6.18
C HIS A 181 33.93 -3.09 7.40
N PRO A 182 33.65 -4.17 8.16
CA PRO A 182 34.33 -4.43 9.43
C PRO A 182 35.85 -4.58 9.31
N ASP A 183 36.32 -5.32 8.30
CA ASP A 183 37.76 -5.45 8.03
C ASP A 183 38.42 -4.10 7.67
N MET A 184 37.69 -3.18 7.01
CA MET A 184 38.20 -1.83 6.76
C MET A 184 38.22 -1.02 8.07
N TYR A 185 37.22 -1.18 8.93
CA TYR A 185 37.11 -0.49 10.21
C TYR A 185 38.27 -0.84 11.17
N GLU A 186 38.65 -2.11 11.29
CA GLU A 186 39.79 -2.53 12.13
C GLU A 186 41.09 -1.84 11.73
N ARG A 187 41.34 -1.72 10.42
CA ARG A 187 42.52 -1.08 9.87
C ARG A 187 42.45 0.45 9.92
N ALA A 188 41.30 1.04 9.59
CA ALA A 188 41.09 2.49 9.51
C ALA A 188 41.03 3.16 10.88
N VAL A 189 40.23 2.58 11.76
CA VAL A 189 39.77 3.21 12.99
C VAL A 189 40.53 2.67 14.20
N LEU A 190 40.67 1.35 14.31
CA LEU A 190 41.44 0.72 15.41
C LEU A 190 42.95 0.67 15.12
N ARG A 191 43.38 1.02 13.91
CA ARG A 191 44.78 1.08 13.45
C ARG A 191 45.56 -0.22 13.65
N LYS A 192 44.90 -1.38 13.66
CA LYS A 192 45.58 -2.67 13.81
C LYS A 192 46.18 -3.12 12.46
N PRO A 193 47.37 -3.75 12.48
CA PRO A 193 47.97 -4.31 11.27
C PRO A 193 47.19 -5.58 10.85
N GLN A 194 46.53 -5.52 9.70
CA GLN A 194 45.79 -6.64 9.12
C GLN A 194 46.29 -6.91 7.69
N GLN A 195 46.53 -8.18 7.37
CA GLN A 195 46.96 -8.62 6.02
C GLN A 195 45.79 -8.92 5.07
N LYS A 196 44.54 -8.85 5.54
CA LYS A 196 43.37 -8.99 4.67
C LYS A 196 43.37 -7.90 3.61
N THR A 197 42.94 -8.29 2.42
CA THR A 197 42.84 -7.46 1.23
C THR A 197 41.37 -7.28 0.86
N PHE A 198 40.98 -6.07 0.51
CA PHE A 198 39.59 -5.70 0.29
C PHE A 198 39.20 -5.93 -1.18
N GLY A 199 38.08 -6.62 -1.43
CA GLY A 199 37.50 -6.76 -2.77
C GLY A 199 36.44 -5.70 -3.08
N VAL A 200 35.81 -5.82 -4.24
CA VAL A 200 34.77 -4.88 -4.71
C VAL A 200 33.52 -4.83 -3.81
N THR A 201 33.23 -5.89 -3.05
CA THR A 201 32.05 -6.04 -2.19
C THR A 201 31.97 -5.07 -0.99
N VAL A 202 33.03 -4.29 -0.70
CA VAL A 202 32.99 -3.28 0.39
C VAL A 202 31.93 -2.19 0.16
N ASP A 203 31.60 -1.90 -1.09
CA ASP A 203 30.56 -0.93 -1.44
C ASP A 203 29.17 -1.50 -1.14
N LEU A 204 28.95 -2.82 -1.26
CA LEU A 204 27.69 -3.48 -0.91
C LEU A 204 27.36 -3.35 0.59
N TRP A 205 28.36 -3.47 1.46
CA TRP A 205 28.18 -3.19 2.90
C TRP A 205 27.78 -1.73 3.14
N SER A 206 28.49 -0.78 2.52
CA SER A 206 28.23 0.66 2.65
C SER A 206 26.84 1.04 2.13
N ILE A 207 26.38 0.39 1.05
CA ILE A 207 25.01 0.47 0.52
C ILE A 207 24.02 -0.13 1.50
N GLY A 208 24.27 -1.32 2.07
CA GLY A 208 23.39 -1.95 3.06
C GLY A 208 23.15 -1.06 4.29
N VAL A 209 24.21 -0.44 4.83
CA VAL A 209 24.10 0.53 5.94
C VAL A 209 23.31 1.76 5.50
N THR A 210 23.52 2.23 4.27
CA THR A 210 22.81 3.39 3.69
C THR A 210 21.32 3.11 3.48
N LEU A 211 20.95 1.94 2.95
CA LEU A 211 19.56 1.53 2.74
C LEU A 211 18.85 1.29 4.06
N TYR A 212 19.48 0.64 5.04
CA TYR A 212 18.91 0.51 6.39
C TYR A 212 18.67 1.89 7.03
N HIS A 213 19.61 2.82 6.90
CA HIS A 213 19.46 4.18 7.42
C HIS A 213 18.35 4.95 6.70
N ALA A 214 18.20 4.78 5.39
CA ALA A 214 17.09 5.36 4.63
C ALA A 214 15.73 4.76 5.03
N ALA A 215 15.65 3.45 5.27
CA ALA A 215 14.43 2.75 5.66
C ALA A 215 13.98 3.03 7.10
N THR A 216 14.90 3.36 8.02
CA THR A 216 14.61 3.42 9.47
C THR A 216 14.94 4.75 10.15
N GLY A 217 15.65 5.66 9.49
CA GLY A 217 16.14 6.92 10.09
C GLY A 217 17.25 6.73 11.12
N SER A 218 17.74 5.50 11.31
CA SER A 218 18.78 5.13 12.29
C SER A 218 19.84 4.22 11.66
N LEU A 219 21.05 4.18 12.23
CA LEU A 219 22.08 3.23 11.80
C LEU A 219 21.74 1.80 12.25
N PRO A 220 22.15 0.76 11.50
CA PRO A 220 21.91 -0.65 11.87
C PRO A 220 22.73 -1.10 13.08
N PHE A 221 23.94 -0.57 13.24
CA PHE A 221 24.89 -0.99 14.27
C PHE A 221 25.20 0.17 15.22
N VAL A 222 24.76 0.05 16.48
CA VAL A 222 24.80 1.15 17.46
C VAL A 222 25.32 0.65 18.82
N PRO A 223 26.59 0.91 19.17
CA PRO A 223 27.10 0.64 20.51
C PRO A 223 26.60 1.68 21.52
N PHE A 224 26.65 1.33 22.82
CA PHE A 224 26.31 2.29 23.86
C PHE A 224 27.27 3.49 23.83
N GLY A 225 26.71 4.70 23.93
CA GLY A 225 27.46 5.95 23.76
C GLY A 225 27.69 6.38 22.30
N GLY A 226 27.34 5.54 21.31
CA GLY A 226 27.40 5.84 19.88
C GLY A 226 28.72 5.44 19.19
N PRO A 227 28.69 5.20 17.86
CA PRO A 227 29.73 4.49 17.12
C PRO A 227 31.11 5.17 17.14
N ARG A 228 31.16 6.51 17.21
CA ARG A 228 32.42 7.27 17.29
C ARG A 228 33.06 7.28 18.67
N ARG A 229 32.28 7.06 19.74
CA ARG A 229 32.77 7.08 21.13
C ARG A 229 33.25 5.70 21.59
N ASN A 230 32.63 4.63 21.10
CA ASN A 230 32.90 3.27 21.53
C ASN A 230 33.27 2.41 20.30
N LYS A 231 34.51 2.59 19.84
CA LYS A 231 35.01 2.10 18.55
C LYS A 231 35.27 0.61 18.56
N GLU A 232 35.77 0.11 19.69
CA GLU A 232 35.99 -1.31 19.96
C GLU A 232 34.66 -2.07 19.99
N MET A 233 33.61 -1.50 20.60
CA MET A 233 32.27 -2.08 20.57
C MET A 233 31.62 -1.97 19.19
N MET A 234 31.83 -0.87 18.45
CA MET A 234 31.35 -0.75 17.06
C MET A 234 31.94 -1.88 16.20
N TYR A 235 33.25 -2.08 16.24
CA TYR A 235 33.92 -3.17 15.53
C TYR A 235 33.36 -4.54 15.95
N ARG A 236 33.25 -4.78 17.26
CA ARG A 236 32.76 -6.06 17.79
C ARG A 236 31.29 -6.34 17.41
N ILE A 237 30.41 -5.33 17.40
CA ILE A 237 29.04 -5.47 16.88
C ILE A 237 29.05 -5.85 15.41
N THR A 238 29.95 -5.27 14.60
CA THR A 238 29.93 -5.56 13.17
C THR A 238 30.63 -6.87 12.80
N THR A 239 31.50 -7.43 13.65
CA THR A 239 32.16 -8.74 13.42
C THR A 239 31.51 -9.93 14.13
N GLU A 240 30.94 -9.78 15.33
CA GLU A 240 30.24 -10.85 16.06
C GLU A 240 28.79 -11.04 15.61
N LYS A 241 28.38 -10.31 14.56
CA LYS A 241 27.02 -10.32 14.01
C LYS A 241 26.66 -11.72 13.48
N PRO A 242 25.54 -12.33 13.92
CA PRO A 242 25.09 -13.60 13.37
C PRO A 242 24.64 -13.46 11.90
N ALA A 243 24.69 -14.57 11.17
CA ALA A 243 24.16 -14.65 9.81
C ALA A 243 22.67 -14.29 9.80
N GLY A 244 22.23 -13.55 8.77
CA GLY A 244 20.85 -13.09 8.65
C GLY A 244 20.46 -11.87 9.50
N ALA A 245 21.22 -11.50 10.54
CA ALA A 245 20.93 -10.28 11.29
C ALA A 245 21.32 -9.04 10.48
N ILE A 246 20.42 -8.04 10.48
CA ILE A 246 20.55 -6.77 9.73
C ILE A 246 20.84 -5.57 10.63
N ALA A 247 20.68 -5.72 11.95
CA ALA A 247 20.96 -4.68 12.93
C ALA A 247 21.43 -5.26 14.26
N GLY A 248 22.21 -4.49 15.02
CA GLY A 248 22.76 -4.85 16.32
C GLY A 248 22.92 -3.62 17.22
N THR A 249 22.25 -3.60 18.37
CA THR A 249 22.24 -2.44 19.29
C THR A 249 22.65 -2.83 20.70
N GLN A 250 23.43 -1.98 21.37
CA GLN A 250 23.74 -2.09 22.80
C GLN A 250 23.06 -0.94 23.58
N ARG A 251 22.01 -1.25 24.35
CA ARG A 251 21.19 -0.23 25.05
C ARG A 251 21.85 0.41 26.28
N ARG A 252 22.79 -0.28 26.92
CA ARG A 252 23.43 0.15 28.17
C ARG A 252 24.91 -0.24 28.19
N GLU A 253 25.71 0.51 28.94
CA GLU A 253 27.13 0.23 29.12
C GLU A 253 27.34 -1.21 29.60
N ASN A 254 28.26 -1.93 28.95
CA ASN A 254 28.55 -3.35 29.18
C ASN A 254 27.32 -4.29 29.10
N GLY A 255 26.23 -3.85 28.48
CA GLY A 255 25.06 -4.68 28.21
C GLY A 255 25.28 -5.68 27.07
N PRO A 256 24.38 -6.68 26.94
CA PRO A 256 24.39 -7.60 25.80
C PRO A 256 24.09 -6.86 24.49
N LEU A 257 24.44 -7.51 23.37
CA LEU A 257 24.06 -7.06 22.04
C LEU A 257 22.66 -7.61 21.69
N GLU A 258 21.77 -6.71 21.31
CA GLU A 258 20.43 -7.06 20.81
C GLU A 258 20.47 -7.06 19.27
N TRP A 259 20.30 -8.25 18.68
CA TRP A 259 20.27 -8.44 17.23
C TRP A 259 18.84 -8.38 16.69
N SER A 260 18.66 -7.80 15.49
CA SER A 260 17.39 -7.85 14.76
C SER A 260 17.56 -8.48 13.38
N TYR A 261 16.55 -9.26 12.99
CA TYR A 261 16.41 -9.93 11.69
C TYR A 261 15.34 -9.29 10.81
N GLY A 262 14.65 -8.26 11.31
CA GLY A 262 13.66 -7.47 10.59
C GLY A 262 13.79 -5.99 10.91
N LEU A 263 13.09 -5.15 10.13
CA LEU A 263 13.05 -3.70 10.38
C LEU A 263 12.21 -3.41 11.64
N PRO A 264 12.49 -2.31 12.37
CA PRO A 264 11.75 -1.96 13.57
C PRO A 264 10.29 -1.63 13.26
N ILE A 265 9.37 -1.86 14.19
CA ILE A 265 7.93 -1.52 14.06
C ILE A 265 7.65 -0.03 13.82
N THR A 266 8.64 0.85 14.02
CA THR A 266 8.56 2.28 13.69
C THR A 266 8.85 2.58 12.22
N CYS A 267 9.41 1.62 11.47
CA CYS A 267 9.69 1.74 10.04
C CYS A 267 8.40 2.02 9.26
N ARG A 268 8.49 2.91 8.27
CA ARG A 268 7.34 3.39 7.49
C ARG A 268 7.10 2.59 6.20
N LEU A 269 8.00 1.65 5.87
CA LEU A 269 7.84 0.75 4.74
C LEU A 269 6.78 -0.31 5.04
N SER A 270 5.93 -0.62 4.06
CA SER A 270 4.91 -1.66 4.13
C SER A 270 5.50 -3.05 4.35
N PRO A 271 4.80 -3.98 5.02
CA PRO A 271 5.26 -5.36 5.21
C PRO A 271 5.65 -6.06 3.90
N GLY A 272 4.95 -5.74 2.80
CA GLY A 272 5.26 -6.20 1.45
C GLY A 272 6.63 -5.76 0.95
N LEU A 273 7.03 -4.50 1.13
CA LEU A 273 8.39 -4.07 0.77
C LEU A 273 9.43 -4.58 1.77
N GLN A 274 9.10 -4.65 3.06
CA GLN A 274 10.02 -5.18 4.08
C GLN A 274 10.43 -6.63 3.78
N SER A 275 9.49 -7.48 3.33
CA SER A 275 9.79 -8.88 3.01
C SER A 275 10.76 -9.04 1.84
N GLN A 276 10.78 -8.09 0.90
CA GLN A 276 11.74 -8.09 -0.21
C GLN A 276 13.09 -7.46 0.18
N LEU A 277 13.07 -6.38 0.96
CA LEU A 277 14.28 -5.63 1.34
C LEU A 277 15.14 -6.34 2.39
N VAL A 278 14.52 -7.01 3.37
CA VAL A 278 15.25 -7.67 4.48
C VAL A 278 16.22 -8.75 3.99
N PRO A 279 15.86 -9.66 3.06
CA PRO A 279 16.80 -10.61 2.45
C PRO A 279 18.00 -9.92 1.80
N ILE A 280 17.79 -8.83 1.05
CA ILE A 280 18.89 -8.09 0.41
C ILE A 280 19.83 -7.53 1.48
N LEU A 281 19.29 -6.83 2.49
CA LEU A 281 20.08 -6.29 3.60
C LEU A 281 20.87 -7.38 4.34
N ALA A 282 20.26 -8.53 4.60
CA ALA A 282 20.88 -9.65 5.29
C ALA A 282 22.09 -10.23 4.56
N ASN A 283 22.07 -10.25 3.23
CA ASN A 283 23.13 -10.83 2.41
C ASN A 283 24.22 -9.83 1.97
N ILE A 284 23.94 -8.52 1.94
CA ILE A 284 24.97 -7.48 1.68
C ILE A 284 25.61 -6.92 2.96
N LEU A 285 24.91 -7.04 4.10
CA LEU A 285 25.50 -6.84 5.43
C LEU A 285 26.06 -8.17 5.97
N GLU A 286 26.80 -8.90 5.14
CA GLU A 286 27.49 -10.13 5.55
C GLU A 286 29.00 -9.90 5.64
N VAL A 287 29.60 -10.39 6.73
CA VAL A 287 31.02 -10.19 7.09
C VAL A 287 31.89 -11.25 6.43
N GLU A 288 31.36 -12.47 6.29
CA GLU A 288 32.05 -13.57 5.63
C GLU A 288 31.92 -13.43 4.10
N GLN A 289 33.00 -12.98 3.45
CA GLN A 289 33.02 -12.69 2.00
C GLN A 289 32.52 -13.84 1.11
N ALA A 290 32.65 -15.11 1.55
CA ALA A 290 32.17 -16.29 0.82
C ALA A 290 30.65 -16.50 0.89
N LYS A 291 29.95 -15.81 1.80
CA LYS A 291 28.48 -15.83 1.98
C LYS A 291 27.82 -14.52 1.54
N CYS A 292 28.58 -13.43 1.49
CA CYS A 292 28.14 -12.14 0.99
C CYS A 292 27.76 -12.23 -0.50
N TRP A 293 26.69 -11.55 -0.91
CA TRP A 293 26.31 -11.49 -2.32
C TRP A 293 27.35 -10.75 -3.18
N GLY A 294 27.50 -11.22 -4.42
CA GLY A 294 28.15 -10.44 -5.48
C GLY A 294 27.23 -9.35 -6.04
N PHE A 295 27.82 -8.43 -6.81
CA PHE A 295 27.06 -7.34 -7.45
C PHE A 295 25.95 -7.83 -8.37
N ASP A 296 26.17 -8.89 -9.13
CA ASP A 296 25.20 -9.35 -10.13
C ASP A 296 23.91 -9.89 -9.45
N GLN A 297 24.04 -10.60 -8.32
CA GLN A 297 22.88 -10.99 -7.50
C GLN A 297 22.20 -9.75 -6.90
N PHE A 298 22.97 -8.82 -6.31
CA PHE A 298 22.43 -7.59 -5.76
C PHE A 298 21.65 -6.77 -6.80
N PHE A 299 22.15 -6.67 -8.03
CA PHE A 299 21.49 -5.96 -9.12
C PHE A 299 20.25 -6.71 -9.65
N ALA A 300 20.29 -8.03 -9.75
CA ALA A 300 19.12 -8.82 -10.12
C ALA A 300 17.98 -8.65 -9.09
N GLU A 301 18.27 -8.83 -7.81
CA GLU A 301 17.30 -8.79 -6.71
C GLU A 301 16.72 -7.38 -6.48
N THR A 302 17.56 -6.35 -6.56
CA THR A 302 17.06 -4.96 -6.49
C THR A 302 16.28 -4.55 -7.74
N SER A 303 16.65 -5.05 -8.93
CA SER A 303 15.88 -4.80 -10.16
C SER A 303 14.52 -5.50 -10.14
N ASP A 304 14.44 -6.72 -9.59
CA ASP A 304 13.18 -7.44 -9.40
C ASP A 304 12.19 -6.61 -8.56
N ILE A 305 12.61 -6.10 -7.41
CA ILE A 305 11.80 -5.18 -6.57
C ILE A 305 11.34 -3.95 -7.37
N LEU A 306 12.24 -3.34 -8.14
CA LEU A 306 12.00 -2.10 -8.88
C LEU A 306 11.14 -2.25 -10.16
N GLN A 307 10.93 -3.50 -10.61
CA GLN A 307 10.07 -3.88 -11.74
C GLN A 307 8.67 -4.35 -11.30
N ARG A 308 8.51 -4.75 -10.03
CA ARG A 308 7.20 -5.07 -9.46
C ARG A 308 6.28 -3.86 -9.40
N VAL A 309 5.00 -4.11 -9.63
CA VAL A 309 3.90 -3.18 -9.39
C VAL A 309 3.32 -3.44 -7.99
N VAL A 310 2.77 -2.40 -7.38
CA VAL A 310 2.12 -2.50 -6.06
C VAL A 310 0.62 -2.58 -6.23
N VAL A 311 0.03 -3.72 -5.87
CA VAL A 311 -1.42 -3.86 -5.73
C VAL A 311 -1.81 -3.60 -4.28
N HIS A 312 -2.72 -2.65 -4.06
CA HIS A 312 -3.16 -2.24 -2.74
C HIS A 312 -4.37 -3.09 -2.31
N VAL A 313 -4.26 -3.80 -1.18
CA VAL A 313 -5.30 -4.71 -0.67
C VAL A 313 -5.65 -4.34 0.76
N PHE A 314 -6.89 -3.94 1.02
CA PHE A 314 -7.40 -3.69 2.38
C PHE A 314 -8.11 -4.93 2.91
N SER A 315 -7.53 -5.58 3.92
CA SER A 315 -8.12 -6.74 4.61
C SER A 315 -9.21 -6.25 5.55
N LEU A 316 -10.48 -6.41 5.16
CA LEU A 316 -11.63 -5.94 5.95
C LEU A 316 -11.75 -6.70 7.27
N SER A 317 -11.44 -8.00 7.29
CA SER A 317 -11.46 -8.82 8.50
C SER A 317 -10.36 -8.46 9.50
N GLN A 318 -9.22 -7.94 9.04
CA GLN A 318 -8.09 -7.57 9.91
C GLN A 318 -8.00 -6.07 10.20
N ALA A 319 -8.68 -5.24 9.39
CA ALA A 319 -8.64 -3.78 9.40
C ALA A 319 -7.25 -3.18 9.10
N VAL A 320 -6.55 -3.77 8.12
CA VAL A 320 -5.17 -3.41 7.72
C VAL A 320 -5.06 -3.28 6.20
N LEU A 321 -4.29 -2.27 5.74
CA LEU A 321 -3.91 -2.09 4.34
C LEU A 321 -2.58 -2.81 4.07
N HIS A 322 -2.55 -3.60 3.01
CA HIS A 322 -1.40 -4.37 2.54
C HIS A 322 -0.95 -3.87 1.16
N HIS A 323 0.36 -3.88 0.94
CA HIS A 323 0.99 -3.56 -0.34
C HIS A 323 1.52 -4.88 -0.91
N ILE A 324 0.95 -5.36 -2.01
CA ILE A 324 1.34 -6.62 -2.65
C ILE A 324 2.27 -6.31 -3.82
N TYR A 325 3.55 -6.62 -3.66
CA TYR A 325 4.59 -6.41 -4.66
C TYR A 325 4.65 -7.62 -5.62
N ILE A 326 4.12 -7.45 -6.82
CA ILE A 326 3.97 -8.51 -7.82
C ILE A 326 4.41 -8.03 -9.20
N HIS A 327 4.85 -8.91 -10.10
CA HIS A 327 5.07 -8.49 -11.50
C HIS A 327 3.75 -8.42 -12.25
N ALA A 328 3.59 -7.41 -13.11
CA ALA A 328 2.38 -7.24 -13.91
C ALA A 328 2.05 -8.45 -14.80
N HIS A 329 3.05 -9.25 -15.19
CA HIS A 329 2.89 -10.47 -15.98
C HIS A 329 2.62 -11.74 -15.16
N ASN A 330 2.67 -11.69 -13.82
CA ASN A 330 2.32 -12.84 -12.99
C ASN A 330 0.81 -13.14 -13.10
N THR A 331 0.42 -14.37 -12.81
CA THR A 331 -1.00 -14.75 -12.78
C THR A 331 -1.68 -14.27 -11.50
N ILE A 332 -3.01 -14.14 -11.54
CA ILE A 332 -3.84 -13.90 -10.37
C ILE A 332 -3.61 -14.99 -9.31
N ALA A 333 -3.36 -16.25 -9.68
CA ALA A 333 -3.01 -17.29 -8.70
C ALA A 333 -1.81 -16.89 -7.80
N ILE A 334 -0.75 -16.31 -8.39
CA ILE A 334 0.42 -15.81 -7.64
C ILE A 334 0.04 -14.63 -6.74
N PHE A 335 -0.88 -13.76 -7.19
CA PHE A 335 -1.42 -12.67 -6.36
C PHE A 335 -2.19 -13.19 -5.14
N LEU A 336 -3.04 -14.20 -5.31
CA LEU A 336 -3.82 -14.78 -4.21
C LEU A 336 -2.90 -15.41 -3.14
N GLU A 337 -1.82 -16.08 -3.55
CA GLU A 337 -0.79 -16.60 -2.63
C GLU A 337 0.01 -15.46 -1.96
N ALA A 338 0.40 -14.41 -2.71
CA ALA A 338 1.09 -13.25 -2.12
C ALA A 338 0.21 -12.49 -1.10
N VAL A 339 -1.12 -12.51 -1.26
CA VAL A 339 -2.07 -12.03 -0.26
C VAL A 339 -2.17 -13.00 0.92
N TYR A 340 -2.14 -14.32 0.69
CA TYR A 340 -2.13 -15.32 1.76
C TYR A 340 -0.91 -15.15 2.68
N GLU A 341 0.30 -14.96 2.12
CA GLU A 341 1.52 -14.72 2.90
C GLU A 341 1.44 -13.50 3.83
N GLN A 342 0.71 -12.44 3.44
CA GLN A 342 0.56 -11.23 4.26
C GLN A 342 -0.66 -11.23 5.19
N THR A 343 -1.71 -12.00 4.88
CA THR A 343 -3.01 -11.96 5.59
C THR A 343 -3.37 -13.26 6.29
N SER A 344 -2.72 -14.37 5.97
CA SER A 344 -3.10 -15.74 6.35
C SER A 344 -4.50 -16.19 5.87
N VAL A 345 -5.18 -15.43 5.00
CA VAL A 345 -6.46 -15.81 4.40
C VAL A 345 -6.22 -16.68 3.17
N ALA A 346 -6.45 -18.00 3.27
CA ALA A 346 -6.19 -18.93 2.16
C ALA A 346 -7.02 -18.59 0.90
N PRO A 347 -6.51 -18.81 -0.33
CA PRO A 347 -7.15 -18.38 -1.58
C PRO A 347 -8.63 -18.72 -1.71
N GLN A 348 -9.09 -19.92 -1.32
CA GLN A 348 -10.51 -20.29 -1.39
C GLN A 348 -11.44 -19.45 -0.48
N HIS A 349 -10.88 -18.73 0.49
CA HIS A 349 -11.58 -17.86 1.43
C HIS A 349 -11.48 -16.37 1.08
N GLN A 350 -10.71 -16.01 0.06
CA GLN A 350 -10.56 -14.63 -0.39
C GLN A 350 -11.74 -14.23 -1.30
N GLU A 351 -12.41 -13.12 -0.99
CA GLU A 351 -13.36 -12.46 -1.89
C GLU A 351 -13.02 -10.98 -1.98
N TYR A 352 -13.06 -10.42 -3.19
CA TYR A 352 -12.60 -9.06 -3.46
C TYR A 352 -13.73 -8.15 -3.91
N PHE A 353 -13.68 -6.92 -3.44
CA PHE A 353 -14.50 -5.81 -3.93
C PHE A 353 -13.61 -4.71 -4.47
N PHE A 354 -14.01 -4.11 -5.59
CA PHE A 354 -13.38 -2.91 -6.14
C PHE A 354 -14.47 -1.89 -6.45
N GLU A 355 -14.33 -0.68 -5.92
CA GLU A 355 -15.24 0.46 -6.15
C GLU A 355 -16.73 0.09 -6.06
N GLY A 356 -17.10 -0.64 -5.00
CA GLY A 356 -18.47 -1.07 -4.71
C GLY A 356 -18.95 -2.34 -5.42
N HIS A 357 -18.16 -2.90 -6.33
CA HIS A 357 -18.53 -4.06 -7.14
C HIS A 357 -17.74 -5.31 -6.72
N LEU A 358 -18.37 -6.48 -6.81
CA LEU A 358 -17.69 -7.76 -6.59
C LEU A 358 -16.67 -7.99 -7.73
N CYS A 359 -15.40 -8.14 -7.37
CA CYS A 359 -14.30 -8.36 -8.29
C CYS A 359 -13.96 -9.85 -8.33
N VAL A 360 -14.42 -10.56 -9.35
CA VAL A 360 -14.09 -11.98 -9.56
C VAL A 360 -12.71 -12.07 -10.20
N LEU A 361 -11.74 -12.57 -9.44
CA LEU A 361 -10.36 -12.70 -9.88
C LEU A 361 -10.10 -14.11 -10.42
N GLU A 362 -10.16 -14.26 -11.74
CA GLU A 362 -9.88 -15.54 -12.43
C GLU A 362 -8.40 -15.94 -12.32
N PRO A 363 -8.05 -17.08 -11.70
CA PRO A 363 -6.65 -17.41 -11.34
C PRO A 363 -5.66 -17.48 -12.51
N SER A 364 -6.14 -17.74 -13.73
CA SER A 364 -5.34 -17.84 -14.95
C SER A 364 -5.06 -16.50 -15.64
N LEU A 365 -5.76 -15.42 -15.26
CA LEU A 365 -5.54 -14.10 -15.85
C LEU A 365 -4.24 -13.46 -15.32
N SER A 366 -3.73 -12.50 -16.08
CA SER A 366 -2.59 -11.66 -15.70
C SER A 366 -2.97 -10.65 -14.60
N ALA A 367 -2.04 -10.39 -13.67
CA ALA A 367 -2.17 -9.40 -12.62
C ALA A 367 -2.24 -7.95 -13.15
N GLN A 368 -1.85 -7.70 -14.40
CA GLN A 368 -1.98 -6.39 -15.08
C GLN A 368 -3.37 -5.76 -14.94
N HIS A 369 -4.42 -6.57 -14.84
CA HIS A 369 -5.82 -6.09 -14.76
C HIS A 369 -6.15 -5.42 -13.42
N ILE A 370 -5.36 -5.66 -12.35
CA ILE A 370 -5.59 -5.14 -11.00
C ILE A 370 -4.55 -4.10 -10.53
N THR A 371 -3.66 -3.65 -11.42
CA THR A 371 -2.54 -2.74 -11.07
C THR A 371 -2.95 -1.27 -10.93
N HIS A 372 -4.21 -0.94 -11.21
CA HIS A 372 -4.75 0.42 -11.13
C HIS A 372 -5.18 0.83 -9.70
N THR A 373 -5.05 -0.07 -8.73
CA THR A 373 -5.38 0.19 -7.32
C THR A 373 -4.45 1.22 -6.66
N THR A 374 -4.97 1.94 -5.67
CA THR A 374 -4.19 2.91 -4.88
C THR A 374 -4.46 2.73 -3.39
N ALA A 375 -3.64 3.32 -2.52
CA ALA A 375 -3.89 3.29 -1.07
C ALA A 375 -5.23 3.94 -0.64
N SER A 376 -5.85 4.77 -1.49
CA SER A 376 -7.17 5.38 -1.25
C SER A 376 -8.33 4.68 -1.99
N SER A 377 -8.04 3.87 -3.01
CA SER A 377 -8.96 2.94 -3.69
C SER A 377 -8.30 1.56 -3.84
N PRO A 378 -8.20 0.77 -2.74
CA PRO A 378 -7.64 -0.58 -2.75
C PRO A 378 -8.67 -1.63 -3.11
N LEU A 379 -8.21 -2.81 -3.53
CA LEU A 379 -9.02 -4.03 -3.50
C LEU A 379 -9.41 -4.31 -2.04
N THR A 380 -10.71 -4.38 -1.75
CA THR A 380 -11.19 -4.72 -0.41
C THR A 380 -11.37 -6.23 -0.30
N LEU A 381 -10.53 -6.87 0.50
CA LEU A 381 -10.57 -8.31 0.79
C LEU A 381 -11.54 -8.60 1.94
N PHE A 382 -12.55 -9.41 1.66
CA PHE A 382 -13.43 -10.04 2.64
C PHE A 382 -13.01 -11.51 2.85
N SER A 383 -12.76 -11.93 4.09
CA SER A 383 -12.50 -13.34 4.41
C SER A 383 -13.82 -14.09 4.62
N LYS A 384 -13.96 -15.27 4.00
CA LYS A 384 -15.04 -16.23 4.33
C LYS A 384 -14.92 -16.83 5.74
N ALA A 385 -13.83 -16.59 6.47
CA ALA A 385 -13.70 -16.93 7.87
C ALA A 385 -14.00 -15.71 8.77
N SER A 386 -14.73 -15.93 9.87
CA SER A 386 -14.96 -14.90 10.87
C SER A 386 -13.74 -14.77 11.78
N GLU A 387 -13.09 -13.61 11.77
CA GLU A 387 -11.95 -13.27 12.63
C GLU A 387 -12.22 -11.98 13.43
N THR A 388 -11.62 -11.87 14.61
CA THR A 388 -11.59 -10.60 15.37
C THR A 388 -10.56 -9.65 14.74
N PRO A 389 -10.92 -8.41 14.36
CA PRO A 389 -9.99 -7.51 13.70
C PRO A 389 -8.87 -7.08 14.66
N LYS A 390 -7.62 -7.28 14.25
CA LYS A 390 -6.42 -6.94 15.04
C LYS A 390 -6.06 -5.46 14.92
N GLY A 391 -6.37 -4.85 13.76
CA GLY A 391 -6.00 -3.48 13.44
C GLY A 391 -4.51 -3.29 13.19
N LEU A 392 -4.12 -2.02 12.97
CA LEU A 392 -2.73 -1.64 12.74
C LEU A 392 -1.90 -1.80 14.00
N ALA A 393 -0.83 -2.61 13.94
CA ALA A 393 0.18 -2.67 14.99
C ALA A 393 1.14 -1.47 14.88
N PHE A 394 1.32 -0.73 15.98
CA PHE A 394 2.27 0.38 16.05
C PHE A 394 2.86 0.55 17.46
N ARG A 395 3.98 1.25 17.57
CA ARG A 395 4.56 1.67 18.84
C ARG A 395 4.13 3.10 19.17
N ASP A 396 3.74 3.35 20.42
CA ASP A 396 3.31 4.67 20.90
C ASP A 396 4.47 5.69 20.85
N PRO A 397 4.36 6.77 20.05
CA PRO A 397 5.37 7.82 19.96
C PRO A 397 5.63 8.55 21.29
N ALA A 398 4.71 8.47 22.27
CA ALA A 398 4.94 9.03 23.59
C ALA A 398 6.15 8.42 24.32
N GLN A 399 6.51 7.17 23.98
CA GLN A 399 7.68 6.48 24.55
C GLN A 399 9.02 7.07 24.09
N ASP A 400 9.04 7.77 22.95
CA ASP A 400 10.27 8.31 22.34
C ASP A 400 10.49 9.81 22.66
N ILE A 401 9.58 10.45 23.41
CA ILE A 401 9.72 11.85 23.83
C ILE A 401 10.76 12.00 24.94
N SER A 402 11.89 12.63 24.58
CA SER A 402 12.90 13.12 25.51
C SER A 402 12.45 14.41 26.22
N LYS A 403 12.80 14.59 27.50
CA LYS A 403 12.55 15.82 28.26
C LYS A 403 13.73 16.80 28.11
N PHE A 404 13.44 18.10 27.95
CA PHE A 404 14.47 19.13 28.00
C PHE A 404 15.13 19.19 29.38
N PHE A 405 16.45 19.40 29.40
CA PHE A 405 17.16 19.66 30.64
C PHE A 405 16.89 21.11 31.12
N PRO A 406 16.80 21.39 32.44
CA PRO A 406 16.45 22.73 32.93
C PRO A 406 17.47 23.82 32.56
N LYS A 407 18.77 23.48 32.57
CA LYS A 407 19.84 24.39 32.13
C LYS A 407 19.74 24.61 30.61
N VAL A 408 20.09 25.81 30.14
CA VAL A 408 20.25 26.08 28.70
C VAL A 408 21.54 25.43 28.21
N ASP A 409 21.42 24.61 27.18
CA ASP A 409 22.52 24.01 26.43
C ASP A 409 22.05 23.97 24.97
N LEU A 410 22.59 24.85 24.13
CA LEU A 410 22.06 25.08 22.79
C LEU A 410 22.15 23.83 21.88
N GLN A 411 23.11 22.95 22.13
CA GLN A 411 23.32 21.74 21.35
C GLN A 411 22.47 20.58 21.87
N ALA A 412 22.36 20.41 23.20
CA ALA A 412 21.45 19.43 23.80
C ALA A 412 19.99 19.81 23.52
N ASP A 413 19.61 21.08 23.67
CA ASP A 413 18.27 21.60 23.39
C ASP A 413 17.88 21.41 21.92
N TYR A 414 18.79 21.70 20.97
CA TYR A 414 18.59 21.39 19.55
C TYR A 414 18.35 19.88 19.32
N THR A 415 19.14 19.03 19.97
CA THR A 415 19.07 17.57 19.80
C THR A 415 17.77 17.00 20.40
N THR A 416 17.37 17.47 21.58
CA THR A 416 16.08 17.14 22.20
C THR A 416 14.92 17.61 21.33
N ALA A 417 14.95 18.84 20.82
CA ALA A 417 13.92 19.36 19.93
C ALA A 417 13.83 18.54 18.63
N LYS A 418 14.96 18.14 18.02
CA LYS A 418 14.97 17.26 16.84
C LYS A 418 14.25 15.93 17.13
N SER A 419 14.61 15.26 18.22
CA SER A 419 14.04 13.97 18.62
C SER A 419 12.53 14.07 18.89
N VAL A 420 12.11 15.04 19.69
CA VAL A 420 10.70 15.25 20.04
C VAL A 420 9.85 15.66 18.84
N LEU A 421 10.40 16.45 17.91
CA LEU A 421 9.70 16.78 16.66
C LEU A 421 9.54 15.53 15.78
N GLY A 422 10.54 14.65 15.73
CA GLY A 422 10.45 13.36 15.04
C GLY A 422 9.35 12.45 15.60
N ALA A 423 9.28 12.30 16.92
CA ALA A 423 8.17 11.58 17.58
C ALA A 423 6.79 12.22 17.25
N GLY A 424 6.72 13.54 17.16
CA GLY A 424 5.51 14.26 16.74
C GLY A 424 5.11 13.98 15.29
N TYR A 425 6.07 13.93 14.36
CA TYR A 425 5.80 13.57 12.96
C TYR A 425 5.39 12.09 12.81
N GLN A 426 5.95 11.19 13.61
CA GLN A 426 5.50 9.79 13.67
C GLN A 426 4.05 9.69 14.15
N ALA A 427 3.67 10.46 15.18
CA ALA A 427 2.28 10.55 15.64
C ALA A 427 1.34 11.12 14.57
N LEU A 428 1.78 12.10 13.76
CA LEU A 428 1.02 12.61 12.62
C LEU A 428 0.83 11.55 11.52
N TRP A 429 1.88 10.81 11.18
CA TRP A 429 1.80 9.72 10.20
C TRP A 429 0.83 8.63 10.69
N LEU A 430 1.00 8.16 11.93
CA LEU A 430 0.08 7.20 12.55
C LEU A 430 -1.36 7.72 12.58
N ALA A 431 -1.60 8.97 12.97
CA ALA A 431 -2.95 9.55 12.98
C ALA A 431 -3.61 9.53 11.59
N ARG A 432 -2.85 9.81 10.51
CA ARG A 432 -3.33 9.68 9.12
C ARG A 432 -3.66 8.24 8.77
N THR A 433 -2.79 7.28 9.08
CA THR A 433 -3.01 5.85 8.79
C THR A 433 -4.21 5.29 9.57
N LEU A 434 -4.37 5.66 10.85
CA LEU A 434 -5.49 5.24 11.68
C LEU A 434 -6.82 5.86 11.22
N LEU A 435 -6.83 7.10 10.69
CA LEU A 435 -8.03 7.69 10.10
C LEU A 435 -8.40 7.01 8.78
N ALA A 436 -7.43 6.83 7.87
CA ALA A 436 -7.65 6.13 6.60
C ALA A 436 -8.15 4.70 6.82
N GLY A 437 -7.64 4.00 7.84
CA GLY A 437 -8.14 2.69 8.27
C GLY A 437 -9.62 2.71 8.68
N GLN A 438 -10.09 3.75 9.38
CA GLN A 438 -11.51 3.90 9.73
C GLN A 438 -12.38 4.16 8.50
N GLU A 439 -11.93 5.02 7.58
CA GLU A 439 -12.63 5.28 6.31
C GLU A 439 -12.74 4.01 5.45
N MET A 440 -11.67 3.21 5.37
CA MET A 440 -11.66 1.93 4.65
C MET A 440 -12.53 0.86 5.32
N MET A 441 -12.52 0.73 6.65
CA MET A 441 -13.43 -0.17 7.39
C MET A 441 -14.90 0.13 7.07
N LEU A 442 -15.29 1.40 7.19
CA LEU A 442 -16.67 1.84 6.96
C LEU A 442 -17.09 1.68 5.50
N ARG A 443 -16.20 2.04 4.55
CA ARG A 443 -16.46 1.89 3.11
C ARG A 443 -16.63 0.42 2.70
N GLY A 444 -15.72 -0.44 3.15
CA GLY A 444 -15.76 -1.87 2.86
C GLY A 444 -16.99 -2.57 3.44
N LEU A 445 -17.36 -2.26 4.69
CA LEU A 445 -18.60 -2.75 5.29
C LEU A 445 -19.84 -2.28 4.53
N HIS A 446 -19.90 -1.00 4.15
CA HIS A 446 -21.03 -0.46 3.39
C HIS A 446 -21.22 -1.19 2.05
N TRP A 447 -20.15 -1.38 1.26
CA TRP A 447 -20.20 -2.16 0.02
C TRP A 447 -20.68 -3.60 0.23
N PHE A 448 -20.24 -4.24 1.30
CA PHE A 448 -20.67 -5.60 1.62
C PHE A 448 -22.15 -5.66 2.05
N VAL A 449 -22.61 -4.70 2.86
CA VAL A 449 -24.03 -4.57 3.26
C VAL A 449 -24.93 -4.32 2.04
N GLU A 450 -24.55 -3.44 1.11
CA GLU A 450 -25.31 -3.22 -0.13
C GLU A 450 -25.36 -4.47 -1.01
N THR A 451 -24.29 -5.27 -1.05
CA THR A 451 -24.25 -6.57 -1.73
C THR A 451 -25.20 -7.59 -1.10
N LEU A 452 -25.26 -7.64 0.24
CA LEU A 452 -26.24 -8.47 0.96
C LEU A 452 -27.68 -7.98 0.71
N GLN A 453 -27.93 -6.67 0.74
CA GLN A 453 -29.25 -6.12 0.42
C GLN A 453 -29.68 -6.46 -1.02
N ALA A 454 -28.78 -6.35 -2.00
CA ALA A 454 -29.05 -6.75 -3.38
C ALA A 454 -29.38 -8.24 -3.49
N THR A 455 -28.72 -9.07 -2.68
CA THR A 455 -29.03 -10.51 -2.58
C THR A 455 -30.41 -10.73 -1.96
N CYS A 456 -30.76 -10.04 -0.86
CA CYS A 456 -32.11 -10.08 -0.28
C CYS A 456 -33.18 -9.68 -1.30
N ARG A 457 -32.98 -8.58 -2.04
CA ARG A 457 -33.90 -8.12 -3.09
C ARG A 457 -34.17 -9.21 -4.13
N ARG A 458 -33.11 -9.84 -4.67
CA ARG A 458 -33.21 -10.93 -5.66
C ARG A 458 -33.89 -12.20 -5.10
N THR A 459 -33.49 -12.67 -3.92
CA THR A 459 -34.10 -13.88 -3.32
C THR A 459 -35.57 -13.64 -2.97
N LEU A 460 -35.93 -12.44 -2.50
CA LEU A 460 -37.32 -12.06 -2.19
C LEU A 460 -38.18 -12.00 -3.46
N GLU A 461 -37.64 -11.48 -4.56
CA GLU A 461 -38.31 -11.45 -5.87
C GLU A 461 -38.60 -12.86 -6.39
N VAL A 462 -37.60 -13.75 -6.41
CA VAL A 462 -37.78 -15.17 -6.76
C VAL A 462 -38.82 -15.85 -5.86
N THR A 463 -38.78 -15.60 -4.55
CA THR A 463 -39.75 -16.15 -3.59
C THR A 463 -41.17 -15.66 -3.89
N ARG A 464 -41.34 -14.37 -4.20
CA ARG A 464 -42.65 -13.77 -4.54
C ARG A 464 -43.20 -14.31 -5.85
N MET A 465 -42.37 -14.46 -6.90
CA MET A 465 -42.79 -15.09 -8.16
C MET A 465 -43.27 -16.52 -7.94
N ALA A 466 -42.53 -17.33 -7.18
CA ALA A 466 -42.92 -18.70 -6.83
C ALA A 466 -44.26 -18.74 -6.06
N LEU A 467 -44.46 -17.85 -5.09
CA LEU A 467 -45.72 -17.74 -4.34
C LEU A 467 -46.91 -17.37 -5.23
N LEU A 468 -46.74 -16.42 -6.17
CA LEU A 468 -47.79 -16.03 -7.12
C LEU A 468 -48.16 -17.20 -8.05
N PHE A 469 -47.17 -17.90 -8.60
CA PHE A 469 -47.33 -19.06 -9.48
C PHE A 469 -48.01 -20.26 -8.80
N LEU A 470 -47.70 -20.50 -7.52
CA LEU A 470 -48.37 -21.54 -6.74
C LEU A 470 -49.80 -21.17 -6.33
N SER A 471 -50.04 -19.88 -6.09
CA SER A 471 -51.38 -19.37 -5.73
C SER A 471 -52.38 -19.52 -6.89
N SER A 472 -51.98 -19.23 -8.13
CA SER A 472 -52.83 -19.46 -9.31
C SER A 472 -53.12 -20.96 -9.52
N SER A 473 -52.11 -21.81 -9.33
CA SER A 473 -52.24 -23.28 -9.43
C SER A 473 -53.21 -23.87 -8.40
N LEU A 474 -53.26 -23.32 -7.20
CA LEU A 474 -54.22 -23.71 -6.16
C LEU A 474 -55.64 -23.19 -6.42
N GLY A 475 -55.80 -22.05 -7.10
CA GLY A 475 -57.11 -21.46 -7.44
C GLY A 475 -57.94 -22.22 -8.48
N THR A 476 -57.39 -23.25 -9.13
CA THR A 476 -58.06 -23.98 -10.21
C THR A 476 -58.99 -25.09 -9.68
N GLU A 477 -60.04 -24.71 -8.95
CA GLU A 477 -61.10 -25.62 -8.48
C GLU A 477 -62.19 -25.84 -9.53
N ARG A 478 -61.91 -26.66 -10.57
CA ARG A 478 -62.91 -27.04 -11.61
C ARG A 478 -63.55 -28.43 -11.45
N PHE A 479 -63.14 -29.23 -10.47
CA PHE A 479 -63.51 -30.66 -10.39
C PHE A 479 -64.15 -31.10 -9.05
N SER A 480 -64.69 -30.17 -8.25
CA SER A 480 -65.27 -30.47 -6.93
C SER A 480 -66.71 -31.03 -6.95
N SER A 481 -67.33 -31.23 -8.12
CA SER A 481 -68.76 -31.59 -8.23
C SER A 481 -69.13 -32.66 -9.27
N VAL A 482 -68.30 -33.69 -9.48
CA VAL A 482 -68.69 -34.86 -10.29
C VAL A 482 -68.76 -36.08 -9.38
N ALA A 483 -69.99 -36.57 -9.14
CA ALA A 483 -70.26 -37.72 -8.28
C ALA A 483 -70.65 -38.94 -9.12
N GLY A 484 -69.69 -39.85 -9.37
CA GLY A 484 -69.94 -41.12 -10.05
C GLY A 484 -68.66 -41.83 -10.49
N MET A 485 -68.24 -42.85 -9.71
CA MET A 485 -67.26 -43.94 -9.94
C MET A 485 -66.46 -44.00 -11.28
N PRO A 486 -65.14 -44.38 -11.29
CA PRO A 486 -64.39 -45.09 -10.25
C PRO A 486 -63.03 -44.44 -9.87
N GLU A 487 -62.89 -43.12 -9.98
CA GLU A 487 -61.60 -42.39 -9.91
C GLU A 487 -61.04 -42.11 -8.51
N MET A 488 -61.49 -42.85 -7.48
CA MET A 488 -61.22 -42.53 -6.07
C MET A 488 -59.72 -42.46 -5.71
N GLN A 489 -58.85 -43.15 -6.46
CA GLN A 489 -57.41 -43.19 -6.22
C GLN A 489 -56.65 -42.01 -6.84
N GLU A 490 -57.03 -41.54 -8.04
CA GLU A 490 -56.43 -40.35 -8.65
C GLU A 490 -56.93 -39.07 -7.98
N LEU A 491 -58.21 -39.01 -7.58
CA LEU A 491 -58.71 -37.89 -6.76
C LEU A 491 -57.99 -37.80 -5.41
N LYS A 492 -57.59 -38.95 -4.83
CA LYS A 492 -56.74 -39.02 -3.63
C LYS A 492 -55.31 -38.53 -3.90
N ARG A 493 -54.73 -38.81 -5.07
CA ARG A 493 -53.43 -38.25 -5.50
C ARG A 493 -53.51 -36.73 -5.71
N VAL A 494 -54.54 -36.23 -6.38
CA VAL A 494 -54.78 -34.78 -6.58
C VAL A 494 -54.89 -34.04 -5.24
N THR A 495 -55.63 -34.60 -4.28
CA THR A 495 -55.76 -33.99 -2.94
C THR A 495 -54.46 -34.05 -2.13
N GLU A 496 -53.67 -35.12 -2.25
CA GLU A 496 -52.33 -35.18 -1.65
C GLU A 496 -51.37 -34.15 -2.25
N LEU A 497 -51.28 -34.07 -3.60
CA LEU A 497 -50.44 -33.10 -4.30
C LEU A 497 -50.83 -31.65 -3.96
N ARG A 498 -52.13 -31.33 -3.93
CA ARG A 498 -52.62 -30.01 -3.47
C ARG A 498 -52.27 -29.73 -2.00
N SER A 499 -52.22 -30.75 -1.15
CA SER A 499 -51.77 -30.59 0.24
C SER A 499 -50.27 -30.30 0.33
N ARG A 500 -49.45 -30.97 -0.49
CA ARG A 500 -48.01 -30.67 -0.60
C ARG A 500 -47.76 -29.26 -1.13
N LEU A 501 -48.49 -28.82 -2.17
CA LEU A 501 -48.41 -27.44 -2.68
C LEU A 501 -48.74 -26.40 -1.60
N ARG A 502 -49.79 -26.63 -0.77
CA ARG A 502 -50.10 -25.75 0.37
C ARG A 502 -48.95 -25.68 1.39
N ALA A 503 -48.35 -26.82 1.75
CA ALA A 503 -47.20 -26.84 2.66
C ALA A 503 -45.97 -26.10 2.09
N LEU A 504 -45.74 -26.17 0.78
CA LEU A 504 -44.67 -25.43 0.09
C LEU A 504 -44.96 -23.92 0.04
N VAL A 505 -46.20 -23.50 -0.20
CA VAL A 505 -46.63 -22.09 -0.12
C VAL A 505 -46.40 -21.52 1.28
N GLU A 506 -46.73 -22.26 2.34
CA GLU A 506 -46.44 -21.85 3.71
C GLU A 506 -44.92 -21.75 3.98
N ALA A 507 -44.13 -22.69 3.47
CA ALA A 507 -42.67 -22.67 3.62
C ALA A 507 -42.03 -21.47 2.92
N LEU A 508 -42.40 -21.20 1.67
CA LEU A 508 -41.96 -20.03 0.91
C LEU A 508 -42.44 -18.72 1.54
N SER A 509 -43.64 -18.70 2.13
CA SER A 509 -44.15 -17.53 2.87
C SER A 509 -43.31 -17.22 4.12
N ARG A 510 -42.90 -18.25 4.87
CA ARG A 510 -41.94 -18.10 5.98
C ARG A 510 -40.58 -17.59 5.50
N CYS A 511 -40.05 -18.12 4.40
CA CYS A 511 -38.82 -17.61 3.79
C CYS A 511 -38.94 -16.12 3.40
N SER A 512 -40.04 -15.72 2.75
CA SER A 512 -40.32 -14.32 2.37
C SER A 512 -40.31 -13.37 3.59
N HIS A 513 -40.90 -13.80 4.71
CA HIS A 513 -40.88 -13.02 5.95
C HIS A 513 -39.45 -12.86 6.50
N ASN A 514 -38.70 -13.95 6.64
CA ASN A 514 -37.33 -13.95 7.15
C ASN A 514 -36.39 -13.07 6.28
N ILE A 515 -36.53 -13.11 4.95
CA ILE A 515 -35.74 -12.26 4.03
C ILE A 515 -36.11 -10.78 4.25
N THR A 516 -37.40 -10.47 4.46
CA THR A 516 -37.86 -9.10 4.69
C THR A 516 -37.31 -8.55 6.02
N GLU A 517 -37.35 -9.34 7.10
CA GLU A 517 -36.76 -8.98 8.39
C GLU A 517 -35.24 -8.75 8.27
N THR A 518 -34.53 -9.65 7.58
CA THR A 518 -33.10 -9.53 7.28
C THR A 518 -32.79 -8.24 6.50
N GLN A 519 -33.63 -7.88 5.52
CA GLN A 519 -33.48 -6.66 4.73
C GLN A 519 -33.66 -5.39 5.59
N VAL A 520 -34.57 -5.39 6.57
CA VAL A 520 -34.74 -4.27 7.53
C VAL A 520 -33.53 -4.14 8.44
N SER A 521 -33.00 -5.25 8.98
CA SER A 521 -31.76 -5.27 9.77
C SER A 521 -30.59 -4.66 8.99
N LEU A 522 -30.35 -5.10 7.75
CA LEU A 522 -29.29 -4.56 6.89
C LEU A 522 -29.48 -3.08 6.53
N SER A 523 -30.73 -2.60 6.45
CA SER A 523 -31.03 -1.19 6.18
C SER A 523 -30.73 -0.30 7.40
N ASN A 524 -31.00 -0.79 8.61
CA ASN A 524 -30.63 -0.14 9.86
C ASN A 524 -29.10 -0.07 10.01
N LEU A 525 -28.39 -1.17 9.69
CA LEU A 525 -26.93 -1.21 9.71
C LEU A 525 -26.30 -0.26 8.68
N SER A 526 -26.81 -0.22 7.44
CA SER A 526 -26.33 0.75 6.42
C SER A 526 -26.52 2.20 6.91
N SER A 527 -27.65 2.49 7.58
CA SER A 527 -27.91 3.81 8.21
C SER A 527 -26.97 4.13 9.38
N GLU A 528 -26.52 3.13 10.14
CA GLU A 528 -25.52 3.30 11.22
C GLU A 528 -24.12 3.58 10.64
N LEU A 529 -23.74 2.85 9.58
CA LEU A 529 -22.46 3.03 8.87
C LEU A 529 -22.32 4.45 8.29
N VAL A 530 -23.37 4.98 7.64
CA VAL A 530 -23.37 6.35 7.09
C VAL A 530 -23.15 7.39 8.18
N LYS A 531 -23.86 7.29 9.32
CA LYS A 531 -23.69 8.21 10.46
C LYS A 531 -22.25 8.21 11.01
N ASN A 532 -21.63 7.02 11.11
CA ASN A 532 -20.24 6.90 11.55
C ASN A 532 -19.26 7.48 10.52
N ARG A 533 -19.49 7.27 9.22
CA ARG A 533 -18.68 7.85 8.13
C ARG A 533 -18.68 9.38 8.20
N ASP A 534 -19.84 9.99 8.38
CA ASP A 534 -19.96 11.44 8.46
C ASP A 534 -19.27 12.00 9.73
N GLN A 535 -19.27 11.24 10.84
CA GLN A 535 -18.51 11.58 12.05
C GLN A 535 -16.98 11.48 11.83
N VAL A 536 -16.50 10.51 11.05
CA VAL A 536 -15.09 10.36 10.67
C VAL A 536 -14.64 11.50 9.77
N HIS A 537 -15.42 11.87 8.75
CA HIS A 537 -15.11 13.01 7.88
C HIS A 537 -15.16 14.37 8.60
N ALA A 538 -15.92 14.49 9.68
CA ALA A 538 -15.94 15.68 10.53
C ALA A 538 -14.70 15.80 11.45
N ASP A 539 -13.83 14.79 11.52
CA ASP A 539 -12.69 14.79 12.43
C ASP A 539 -11.63 15.85 12.07
N ARG A 540 -11.13 16.56 13.10
CA ARG A 540 -10.13 17.64 12.96
C ARG A 540 -8.84 17.40 13.76
N SER A 541 -8.58 16.17 14.20
CA SER A 541 -7.42 15.78 15.00
C SER A 541 -6.10 15.94 14.23
N ILE A 542 -6.07 15.54 12.96
CA ILE A 542 -4.89 15.67 12.10
C ILE A 542 -4.47 17.15 11.93
N GLN A 543 -5.42 18.06 11.70
CA GLN A 543 -5.13 19.50 11.63
C GLN A 543 -4.69 20.07 12.99
N GLN A 544 -5.20 19.54 14.11
CA GLN A 544 -4.75 19.92 15.46
C GLN A 544 -3.30 19.47 15.73
N ILE A 545 -2.92 18.26 15.31
CA ILE A 545 -1.55 17.73 15.39
C ILE A 545 -0.61 18.55 14.49
N GLN A 546 -0.98 18.78 13.23
CA GLN A 546 -0.22 19.59 12.27
C GLN A 546 0.05 21.01 12.81
N CYS A 547 -0.98 21.69 13.32
CA CYS A 547 -0.84 23.04 13.91
C CYS A 547 0.11 23.08 15.12
N CYS A 548 0.23 21.99 15.88
CA CYS A 548 1.23 21.87 16.94
C CYS A 548 2.64 21.68 16.34
N LEU A 549 2.79 20.79 15.35
CA LEU A 549 4.05 20.55 14.65
C LEU A 549 4.60 21.79 13.96
N ASP A 550 3.78 22.56 13.26
CA ASP A 550 4.20 23.76 12.54
C ASP A 550 4.82 24.79 13.51
N LYS A 551 4.19 24.97 14.68
CA LYS A 551 4.71 25.84 15.76
C LYS A 551 5.98 25.30 16.39
N MET A 552 6.05 23.99 16.64
CA MET A 552 7.27 23.34 17.15
C MET A 552 8.41 23.43 16.12
N ASN A 553 8.13 23.31 14.82
CA ASN A 553 9.11 23.42 13.74
C ASN A 553 9.70 24.85 13.64
N LEU A 554 8.90 25.89 13.87
CA LEU A 554 9.39 27.27 13.97
C LEU A 554 10.43 27.44 15.09
N ILE A 555 10.13 26.93 16.29
CA ILE A 555 11.05 26.93 17.45
C ILE A 555 12.29 26.08 17.15
N TYR A 556 12.12 24.88 16.58
CA TYR A 556 13.23 24.02 16.16
C TYR A 556 14.16 24.72 15.16
N LYS A 557 13.62 25.47 14.19
CA LYS A 557 14.40 26.30 13.26
C LYS A 557 15.18 27.41 13.97
N GLN A 558 14.66 27.98 15.07
CA GLN A 558 15.42 28.92 15.90
C GLN A 558 16.55 28.20 16.66
N PHE A 559 16.28 27.07 17.33
CA PHE A 559 17.32 26.29 18.02
C PHE A 559 18.42 25.81 17.05
N LYS A 560 18.06 25.40 15.82
CA LYS A 560 19.01 25.04 14.74
C LYS A 560 19.94 26.19 14.35
N LYS A 561 19.49 27.45 14.44
CA LYS A 561 20.34 28.64 14.25
C LYS A 561 21.19 28.93 15.50
N SER A 562 20.58 28.86 16.69
CA SER A 562 21.25 29.18 17.96
C SER A 562 22.39 28.21 18.31
N ARG A 563 22.30 26.92 17.97
CA ARG A 563 23.33 25.91 18.29
C ARG A 563 24.74 26.24 17.80
N MET A 564 24.86 27.06 16.75
CA MET A 564 26.14 27.45 16.14
C MET A 564 26.78 28.67 16.85
N ARG A 565 26.09 29.28 17.82
CA ARG A 565 26.58 30.44 18.57
C ARG A 565 27.36 29.99 19.81
N PRO A 566 28.43 30.71 20.22
CA PRO A 566 29.15 30.42 21.46
C PRO A 566 28.33 30.71 22.74
N GLY A 567 27.24 31.47 22.63
CA GLY A 567 26.32 31.79 23.71
C GLY A 567 25.15 32.64 23.20
N LEU A 568 24.23 32.98 24.11
CA LEU A 568 23.10 33.89 23.87
C LEU A 568 23.23 35.12 24.78
N GLY A 569 22.74 36.28 24.32
CA GLY A 569 22.56 37.45 25.21
C GLY A 569 21.43 37.21 26.23
N TYR A 570 21.41 37.96 27.34
CA TYR A 570 20.43 37.74 28.42
C TYR A 570 18.97 37.63 27.94
N ASN A 571 18.51 38.57 27.10
CA ASN A 571 17.15 38.55 26.55
C ASN A 571 16.91 37.35 25.63
N GLU A 572 17.89 36.99 24.79
CA GLU A 572 17.81 35.82 23.91
C GLU A 572 17.76 34.51 24.71
N GLU A 573 18.49 34.42 25.84
CA GLU A 573 18.45 33.26 26.73
C GLU A 573 17.09 33.12 27.44
N GLN A 574 16.46 34.23 27.85
CA GLN A 574 15.10 34.18 28.42
C GLN A 574 14.06 33.76 27.36
N ILE A 575 14.20 34.25 26.11
CA ILE A 575 13.35 33.82 24.98
C ILE A 575 13.55 32.32 24.72
N HIS A 576 14.80 31.84 24.64
CA HIS A 576 15.10 30.41 24.44
C HIS A 576 14.55 29.53 25.58
N LYS A 577 14.60 30.00 26.84
CA LYS A 577 13.95 29.32 27.98
C LYS A 577 12.43 29.24 27.82
N LEU A 578 11.78 30.34 27.43
CA LEU A 578 10.34 30.38 27.17
C LEU A 578 9.96 29.44 26.01
N ASP A 579 10.76 29.44 24.94
CA ASP A 579 10.57 28.56 23.78
C ASP A 579 10.70 27.08 24.15
N LYS A 580 11.63 26.69 25.04
CA LYS A 580 11.73 25.31 25.58
C LYS A 580 10.44 24.89 26.31
N VAL A 581 9.85 25.78 27.10
CA VAL A 581 8.60 25.54 27.82
C VAL A 581 7.43 25.43 26.84
N ASN A 582 7.32 26.37 25.90
CA ASN A 582 6.29 26.39 24.86
C ASN A 582 6.35 25.13 23.98
N PHE A 583 7.54 24.74 23.52
CA PHE A 583 7.77 23.53 22.74
C PHE A 583 7.33 22.28 23.52
N SER A 584 7.69 22.20 24.81
CA SER A 584 7.28 21.10 25.69
C SER A 584 5.76 21.04 25.91
N HIS A 585 5.08 22.19 25.98
CA HIS A 585 3.63 22.27 26.07
C HIS A 585 2.95 21.83 24.76
N LEU A 586 3.45 22.28 23.61
CA LEU A 586 2.97 21.88 22.28
C LEU A 586 3.12 20.37 22.06
N ALA A 587 4.27 19.79 22.43
CA ALA A 587 4.51 18.34 22.34
C ALA A 587 3.53 17.52 23.20
N LYS A 588 3.27 17.96 24.44
CA LYS A 588 2.26 17.32 25.32
C LYS A 588 0.87 17.40 24.73
N ARG A 589 0.45 18.57 24.23
CA ARG A 589 -0.86 18.77 23.60
C ARG A 589 -1.02 17.91 22.34
N LEU A 590 0.04 17.80 21.53
CA LEU A 590 0.08 16.95 20.34
C LEU A 590 -0.17 15.48 20.71
N LEU A 591 0.59 14.94 21.68
CA LEU A 591 0.40 13.57 22.15
C LEU A 591 -0.98 13.34 22.76
N GLN A 592 -1.52 14.31 23.49
CA GLN A 592 -2.86 14.21 24.06
C GLN A 592 -3.91 14.07 22.95
N VAL A 593 -3.84 14.91 21.91
CA VAL A 593 -4.73 14.79 20.74
C VAL A 593 -4.53 13.45 20.01
N PHE A 594 -3.29 12.98 19.87
CA PHE A 594 -3.00 11.67 19.27
C PHE A 594 -3.67 10.53 20.07
N GLN A 595 -3.45 10.47 21.38
CA GLN A 595 -3.96 9.39 22.22
C GLN A 595 -5.49 9.46 22.40
N GLU A 596 -6.03 10.59 22.84
CA GLU A 596 -7.46 10.73 23.16
C GLU A 596 -8.35 10.79 21.90
N LYS A 597 -7.88 11.42 20.81
CA LYS A 597 -8.72 11.67 19.62
C LYS A 597 -8.40 10.79 18.42
N CYS A 598 -7.22 10.18 18.34
CA CYS A 598 -6.87 9.27 17.24
C CYS A 598 -6.89 7.81 17.71
N VAL A 599 -6.08 7.46 18.71
CA VAL A 599 -5.91 6.07 19.17
C VAL A 599 -7.18 5.52 19.83
N GLN A 600 -7.73 6.21 20.83
CA GLN A 600 -8.96 5.75 21.51
C GLN A 600 -10.17 5.65 20.57
N LYS A 601 -10.33 6.61 19.64
CA LYS A 601 -11.36 6.54 18.59
C LYS A 601 -11.16 5.36 17.67
N TYR A 602 -9.93 5.15 17.17
CA TYR A 602 -9.61 4.00 16.32
C TYR A 602 -9.91 2.67 17.02
N GLN A 603 -9.49 2.50 18.28
CA GLN A 603 -9.77 1.31 19.07
C GLN A 603 -11.28 1.08 19.26
N THR A 604 -12.03 2.15 19.53
CA THR A 604 -13.50 2.08 19.64
C THR A 604 -14.14 1.67 18.30
N SER A 605 -13.71 2.28 17.20
CA SER A 605 -14.15 1.95 15.84
C SER A 605 -13.81 0.50 15.47
N LEU A 606 -12.64 -0.01 15.86
CA LEU A 606 -12.20 -1.39 15.63
C LEU A 606 -13.08 -2.42 16.36
N VAL A 607 -13.47 -2.13 17.61
CA VAL A 607 -14.40 -2.98 18.38
C VAL A 607 -15.80 -2.98 17.75
N THR A 608 -16.30 -1.81 17.35
CA THR A 608 -17.60 -1.68 16.65
C THR A 608 -17.57 -2.38 15.29
N HIS A 609 -16.49 -2.22 14.51
CA HIS A 609 -16.23 -2.93 13.26
C HIS A 609 -16.23 -4.45 13.46
N GLY A 610 -15.58 -4.96 14.50
CA GLY A 610 -15.60 -6.39 14.86
C GLY A 610 -16.95 -6.91 15.36
N LYS A 611 -17.87 -6.03 15.80
CA LYS A 611 -19.28 -6.38 16.03
C LYS A 611 -20.01 -6.48 14.69
N TRP A 612 -19.97 -5.44 13.86
CA TRP A 612 -20.67 -5.41 12.56
C TRP A 612 -20.18 -6.51 11.61
N MET A 613 -18.88 -6.82 11.57
CA MET A 613 -18.33 -7.93 10.78
C MET A 613 -18.94 -9.29 11.16
N ARG A 614 -19.21 -9.54 12.45
CA ARG A 614 -19.88 -10.77 12.90
C ARG A 614 -21.35 -10.78 12.49
N GLU A 615 -22.07 -9.69 12.71
CA GLU A 615 -23.48 -9.52 12.33
C GLU A 615 -23.69 -9.72 10.80
N VAL A 616 -22.79 -9.14 10.00
CA VAL A 616 -22.71 -9.29 8.54
C VAL A 616 -22.39 -10.74 8.15
N HIS A 617 -21.46 -11.40 8.83
CA HIS A 617 -21.10 -12.79 8.57
C HIS A 617 -22.23 -13.78 8.91
N GLU A 618 -22.91 -13.58 10.04
CA GLU A 618 -24.10 -14.32 10.45
C GLU A 618 -25.25 -14.11 9.45
N THR A 619 -25.51 -12.87 9.05
CA THR A 619 -26.53 -12.53 8.05
C THR A 619 -26.24 -13.16 6.69
N ARG A 620 -24.98 -13.12 6.25
CA ARG A 620 -24.53 -13.79 5.01
C ARG A 620 -24.84 -15.29 5.06
N ASN A 621 -24.48 -15.95 6.15
CA ASN A 621 -24.70 -17.39 6.31
C ASN A 621 -26.20 -17.74 6.37
N HIS A 622 -26.99 -16.94 7.09
CA HIS A 622 -28.45 -17.06 7.12
C HIS A 622 -29.06 -16.91 5.72
N LEU A 623 -28.72 -15.83 5.00
CA LEU A 623 -29.25 -15.55 3.67
C LEU A 623 -28.85 -16.62 2.64
N ARG A 624 -27.65 -17.21 2.76
CA ARG A 624 -27.25 -18.37 1.95
C ARG A 624 -28.15 -19.57 2.21
N MET A 625 -28.39 -19.92 3.48
CA MET A 625 -29.27 -21.04 3.85
C MET A 625 -30.70 -20.82 3.35
N VAL A 626 -31.27 -19.63 3.57
CA VAL A 626 -32.63 -19.30 3.09
C VAL A 626 -32.72 -19.32 1.56
N SER A 627 -31.71 -18.81 0.85
CA SER A 627 -31.70 -18.85 -0.62
C SER A 627 -31.61 -20.29 -1.16
N CYS A 628 -30.84 -21.17 -0.52
CA CYS A 628 -30.83 -22.60 -0.85
C CYS A 628 -32.19 -23.27 -0.57
N SER A 629 -32.85 -22.96 0.55
CA SER A 629 -34.19 -23.46 0.85
C SER A 629 -35.24 -22.98 -0.16
N VAL A 630 -35.23 -21.70 -0.53
CA VAL A 630 -36.12 -21.14 -1.56
C VAL A 630 -35.91 -21.85 -2.90
N ALA A 631 -34.67 -22.08 -3.32
CA ALA A 631 -34.37 -22.82 -4.55
C ALA A 631 -34.89 -24.26 -4.49
N ALA A 632 -34.68 -24.97 -3.37
CA ALA A 632 -35.17 -26.34 -3.18
C ALA A 632 -36.72 -26.41 -3.21
N TYR A 633 -37.40 -25.53 -2.47
CA TYR A 633 -38.87 -25.48 -2.45
C TYR A 633 -39.45 -25.09 -3.81
N ASN A 634 -38.78 -24.21 -4.58
CA ASN A 634 -39.22 -23.85 -5.93
C ASN A 634 -39.10 -25.04 -6.90
N THR A 635 -37.99 -25.79 -6.85
CA THR A 635 -37.81 -27.02 -7.66
C THR A 635 -38.83 -28.10 -7.28
N GLU A 636 -39.09 -28.31 -6.00
CA GLU A 636 -40.11 -29.27 -5.54
C GLU A 636 -41.51 -28.82 -5.99
N ALA A 637 -41.83 -27.54 -5.83
CA ALA A 637 -43.10 -26.95 -6.25
C ALA A 637 -43.37 -27.13 -7.75
N GLN A 638 -42.36 -26.89 -8.60
CA GLN A 638 -42.44 -27.14 -10.04
C GLN A 638 -42.73 -28.62 -10.34
N GLY A 639 -42.01 -29.56 -9.73
CA GLY A 639 -42.24 -31.00 -9.94
C GLY A 639 -43.61 -31.50 -9.46
N VAL A 640 -44.10 -30.98 -8.32
CA VAL A 640 -45.45 -31.28 -7.81
C VAL A 640 -46.53 -30.68 -8.72
N GLN A 641 -46.32 -29.48 -9.25
CA GLN A 641 -47.25 -28.83 -10.17
C GLN A 641 -47.31 -29.50 -11.54
N GLU A 642 -46.17 -29.90 -12.12
CA GLU A 642 -46.15 -30.71 -13.34
C GLU A 642 -46.91 -32.02 -13.17
N SER A 643 -46.71 -32.68 -12.02
CA SER A 643 -47.42 -33.93 -11.69
C SER A 643 -48.93 -33.70 -11.56
N LEU A 644 -49.33 -32.57 -10.95
CA LEU A 644 -50.73 -32.18 -10.82
C LEU A 644 -51.36 -31.84 -12.19
N SER A 645 -50.66 -31.11 -13.05
CA SER A 645 -51.12 -30.81 -14.42
C SER A 645 -51.35 -32.09 -15.20
N LYS A 646 -50.35 -33.00 -15.26
CA LYS A 646 -50.45 -34.28 -15.98
C LYS A 646 -51.68 -35.11 -15.57
N ILE A 647 -52.04 -35.10 -14.28
CA ILE A 647 -53.25 -35.80 -13.79
C ILE A 647 -54.52 -35.04 -14.17
N LEU A 648 -54.56 -33.71 -14.04
CA LEU A 648 -55.72 -32.89 -14.42
C LEU A 648 -56.00 -32.92 -15.93
N ASP A 649 -54.95 -32.93 -16.75
CA ASP A 649 -55.01 -33.05 -18.20
C ASP A 649 -55.54 -34.43 -18.60
N TRP A 650 -55.06 -35.50 -17.94
CA TRP A 650 -55.56 -36.87 -18.15
C TRP A 650 -57.04 -37.03 -17.77
N LEU A 651 -57.46 -36.53 -16.60
CA LEU A 651 -58.87 -36.51 -16.18
C LEU A 651 -59.74 -35.70 -17.15
N SER A 652 -59.25 -34.55 -17.63
CA SER A 652 -59.96 -33.73 -18.62
C SER A 652 -60.14 -34.46 -19.96
N HIS A 653 -59.13 -35.20 -20.41
CA HIS A 653 -59.21 -36.04 -21.61
C HIS A 653 -60.15 -37.25 -21.44
N GLN A 654 -60.17 -37.93 -20.28
CA GLN A 654 -61.15 -38.98 -20.01
C GLN A 654 -62.59 -38.46 -20.01
N HIS A 655 -62.84 -37.34 -19.33
CA HIS A 655 -64.18 -36.74 -19.27
C HIS A 655 -64.68 -36.28 -20.66
N LEU A 656 -63.78 -35.83 -21.55
CA LEU A 656 -64.13 -35.62 -22.97
C LEU A 656 -64.49 -36.93 -23.69
N GLN A 657 -63.74 -38.01 -23.45
CA GLN A 657 -63.98 -39.31 -24.09
C GLN A 657 -65.31 -39.94 -23.65
N ASP A 658 -65.69 -39.85 -22.38
CA ASP A 658 -66.96 -40.42 -21.92
C ASP A 658 -68.17 -39.59 -22.36
N ARG A 659 -68.05 -38.24 -22.43
CA ARG A 659 -69.06 -37.41 -23.12
C ARG A 659 -69.26 -37.78 -24.59
N THR A 660 -68.23 -38.26 -25.29
CA THR A 660 -68.37 -38.75 -26.67
C THR A 660 -68.91 -40.18 -26.78
N LYS A 661 -68.98 -40.95 -25.68
CA LYS A 661 -69.61 -42.29 -25.67
C LYS A 661 -71.11 -42.26 -25.37
N GLU A 662 -71.60 -41.27 -24.62
CA GLU A 662 -73.03 -41.14 -24.32
C GLU A 662 -73.87 -40.63 -25.52
N ALA A 663 -73.24 -40.24 -26.63
CA ALA A 663 -73.90 -39.59 -27.77
C ALA A 663 -73.93 -40.44 -29.06
N GLN A 664 -74.56 -41.63 -29.04
CA GLN A 664 -74.89 -42.37 -30.27
C GLN A 664 -76.30 -43.00 -30.27
N VAL A 665 -77.23 -42.32 -30.98
CA VAL A 665 -78.53 -42.70 -31.61
C VAL A 665 -79.39 -41.41 -31.69
N SER A 666 -79.99 -40.97 -32.80
CA SER A 666 -79.94 -41.34 -34.24
C SER A 666 -80.32 -40.12 -35.12
N PRO A 667 -80.01 -40.10 -36.45
CA PRO A 667 -80.03 -38.87 -37.29
C PRO A 667 -81.26 -38.76 -38.24
N PRO A 668 -81.33 -37.79 -39.19
CA PRO A 668 -81.10 -36.32 -39.19
C PRO A 668 -82.33 -35.54 -39.79
N PRO A 669 -82.24 -34.23 -40.14
CA PRO A 669 -81.76 -33.83 -41.48
C PRO A 669 -80.90 -32.53 -41.56
N THR A 670 -80.26 -32.32 -42.71
CA THR A 670 -79.22 -31.32 -43.03
C THR A 670 -79.73 -29.93 -43.48
N ALA A 671 -79.04 -28.85 -43.06
CA ALA A 671 -78.59 -27.67 -43.86
C ALA A 671 -78.06 -26.53 -42.95
N PRO A 672 -77.32 -25.53 -43.46
CA PRO A 672 -76.04 -25.61 -44.18
C PRO A 672 -74.88 -25.00 -43.34
N TYR A 673 -73.62 -25.24 -43.74
CA TYR A 673 -72.43 -24.66 -43.09
C TYR A 673 -72.37 -23.12 -43.18
N PRO A 674 -72.04 -22.42 -42.07
CA PRO A 674 -71.20 -21.24 -42.09
C PRO A 674 -69.73 -21.66 -41.89
N SER A 675 -68.82 -21.11 -42.70
CA SER A 675 -67.37 -21.23 -42.48
C SER A 675 -66.96 -20.58 -41.15
N PRO A 676 -65.85 -21.00 -40.52
CA PRO A 676 -65.29 -20.26 -39.39
C PRO A 676 -64.99 -18.83 -39.82
N ALA A 677 -65.50 -17.84 -39.09
CA ALA A 677 -65.13 -16.45 -39.32
C ALA A 677 -63.63 -16.28 -38.96
N PRO A 678 -62.80 -15.63 -39.80
CA PRO A 678 -61.37 -15.48 -39.51
C PRO A 678 -61.03 -14.62 -38.27
N THR A 679 -62.03 -14.08 -37.59
CA THR A 679 -61.91 -12.92 -36.69
C THR A 679 -61.13 -13.22 -35.41
N ASP A 680 -61.34 -14.37 -34.74
CA ASP A 680 -60.63 -14.69 -33.50
C ASP A 680 -59.15 -15.01 -33.73
N LEU A 681 -58.81 -15.69 -34.83
CA LEU A 681 -57.42 -15.95 -35.18
C LEU A 681 -56.71 -14.64 -35.59
N VAL A 682 -57.41 -13.72 -36.26
CA VAL A 682 -56.90 -12.39 -36.57
C VAL A 682 -56.71 -11.54 -35.32
N LEU A 683 -57.65 -11.56 -34.36
CA LEU A 683 -57.47 -10.87 -33.07
C LEU A 683 -56.25 -11.39 -32.32
N HIS A 684 -56.12 -12.72 -32.18
CA HIS A 684 -55.02 -13.29 -31.42
C HIS A 684 -53.65 -13.13 -32.12
N MET A 685 -53.64 -13.14 -33.45
CA MET A 685 -52.44 -12.74 -34.23
C MET A 685 -52.14 -11.24 -34.15
N GLN A 686 -53.15 -10.37 -33.94
CA GLN A 686 -52.94 -8.94 -33.71
C GLN A 686 -52.39 -8.68 -32.31
N GLU A 687 -52.92 -9.33 -31.27
CA GLU A 687 -52.38 -9.28 -29.90
C GLU A 687 -50.91 -9.74 -29.88
N LEU A 688 -50.61 -10.90 -30.46
CA LEU A 688 -49.23 -11.41 -30.55
C LEU A 688 -48.32 -10.47 -31.38
N CYS A 689 -48.86 -9.80 -32.40
CA CYS A 689 -48.11 -8.83 -33.20
C CYS A 689 -47.79 -7.55 -32.43
N GLU A 690 -48.69 -7.06 -31.57
CA GLU A 690 -48.42 -5.92 -30.69
C GLU A 690 -47.45 -6.28 -29.55
N GLU A 691 -47.56 -7.46 -28.94
CA GLU A 691 -46.56 -7.95 -27.97
C GLU A 691 -45.16 -8.09 -28.61
N MET A 692 -45.08 -8.63 -29.84
CA MET A 692 -43.82 -8.71 -30.56
C MET A 692 -43.27 -7.33 -30.98
N LYS A 693 -44.12 -6.33 -31.24
CA LYS A 693 -43.68 -4.94 -31.49
C LYS A 693 -43.14 -4.28 -30.24
N LEU A 694 -43.78 -4.48 -29.08
CA LEU A 694 -43.29 -4.01 -27.79
C LEU A 694 -41.92 -4.62 -27.49
N LEU A 695 -41.78 -5.94 -27.60
CA LEU A 695 -40.51 -6.63 -27.41
C LEU A 695 -39.42 -6.15 -28.40
N ALA A 696 -39.78 -5.90 -29.66
CA ALA A 696 -38.86 -5.36 -30.65
C ALA A 696 -38.44 -3.91 -30.33
N PHE A 697 -39.35 -3.10 -29.78
CA PHE A 697 -39.05 -1.73 -29.34
C PHE A 697 -38.09 -1.74 -28.14
N ASP A 698 -38.35 -2.58 -27.13
CA ASP A 698 -37.49 -2.76 -25.97
C ASP A 698 -36.10 -3.28 -26.36
N LEU A 699 -36.01 -4.23 -27.29
CA LEU A 699 -34.73 -4.70 -27.85
C LEU A 699 -34.01 -3.61 -28.65
N GLN A 700 -34.73 -2.76 -29.38
CA GLN A 700 -34.15 -1.66 -30.14
C GLN A 700 -33.66 -0.53 -29.22
N ASP A 701 -34.34 -0.26 -28.10
CA ASP A 701 -33.91 0.73 -27.12
C ASP A 701 -32.72 0.22 -26.29
N ASN A 702 -32.71 -1.06 -25.89
CA ASN A 702 -31.53 -1.71 -25.32
C ASN A 702 -30.32 -1.65 -26.25
N ASN A 703 -30.50 -1.90 -27.56
CA ASN A 703 -29.41 -1.76 -28.54
C ASN A 703 -28.93 -0.31 -28.67
N ARG A 704 -29.81 0.70 -28.62
CA ARG A 704 -29.41 2.12 -28.59
C ARG A 704 -28.62 2.49 -27.34
N ILE A 705 -28.98 1.93 -26.18
CA ILE A 705 -28.23 2.12 -24.93
C ILE A 705 -26.82 1.51 -25.07
N ILE A 706 -26.70 0.31 -25.63
CA ILE A 706 -25.42 -0.35 -25.88
C ILE A 706 -24.56 0.43 -26.90
N GLU A 707 -25.14 0.92 -27.99
CA GLU A 707 -24.44 1.79 -28.96
C GLU A 707 -24.01 3.13 -28.34
N GLY A 708 -24.82 3.70 -27.43
CA GLY A 708 -24.50 4.90 -26.66
C GLY A 708 -23.31 4.71 -25.71
N LEU A 709 -23.24 3.54 -25.05
CA LEU A 709 -22.10 3.15 -24.19
C LEU A 709 -20.82 2.85 -24.99
N SER A 710 -20.93 2.65 -26.32
CA SER A 710 -19.82 2.28 -27.20
C SER A 710 -19.11 3.46 -27.88
N ARG A 711 -19.61 4.70 -27.71
CA ARG A 711 -18.98 5.90 -28.30
C ARG A 711 -17.97 6.54 -27.34
N PRO A 712 -16.74 6.85 -27.79
CA PRO A 712 -15.85 7.72 -27.03
C PRO A 712 -16.42 9.15 -26.98
N PRO A 713 -16.16 9.92 -25.90
CA PRO A 713 -16.70 11.26 -25.75
C PRO A 713 -16.16 12.20 -26.85
N SER A 714 -17.07 12.94 -27.48
CA SER A 714 -16.72 14.03 -28.40
C SER A 714 -15.98 15.14 -27.65
N ALA A 715 -14.89 15.64 -28.22
CA ALA A 715 -14.21 16.83 -27.71
C ALA A 715 -15.19 18.02 -27.68
N PRO A 716 -15.09 18.93 -26.67
CA PRO A 716 -15.88 20.14 -26.66
C PRO A 716 -15.47 21.06 -27.82
N ASP A 717 -16.45 21.67 -28.47
CA ASP A 717 -16.22 22.71 -29.47
C ASP A 717 -15.51 23.93 -28.86
N SER A 718 -14.77 24.63 -29.72
CA SER A 718 -13.79 25.71 -29.46
C SER A 718 -14.24 26.86 -28.55
#